data_AF-A0A3D1F524-F1
#
_entry.id   AF-A0A3D1F524-F1
#
_cell.length_a   1.000
_cell.length_b   1.000
_cell.length_c   1.000
_cell.angle_alpha   90.00
_cell.angle_beta   90.00
_cell.angle_gamma   90.00
#
_symmetry.space_group_name_H-M   'P 1'
#
loop_
_entity.id
_entity.type
_entity.pdbx_description
1 polymer ?
#
loop_
_entity_poly.entity_id
_entity_poly.type
_entity_poly.pdbx_seq_one_letter_code
_entity_poly.pdbx_strand_id
1 'polypeptide(L)'
;MNAFRPSKACLSKFIVLLVTLLHGTFTQHLLAEPQTLPVHESLLNGDFEQGNTHWHFGAPNKAKATMAVDKQTIHQGKMSIRLTNQTPRTPNVFGTFYQTLKNLSPMTEYRLTFWCKAQAVKHAWIGGGPKWNIRKQIPDGTYDWKQLELRFATGLDETQFILRINVDGLTESLWIDTLSLQAVGRGKLSVSKPQITSDIPASAAFYPAFQGAIDTPATVRLRDEKDKTLGADIRINWDMQGLNLNINVIDPTRDPIQDGSGMWASDSIQLGLETQLDQAKASYSATSIELGLTVDSSNVLRQYAWHPTSVLTHTQLPGKGRVHDDGYDISVTIPKAMLNLPEGKRPNIMGINIVINDGNNGNRRCVAWTPGITKTKDPSRFALLQLLDANTPTANAVVLKEGANLALDVRKDLVFGHILSYSQKTVDLQQTALTARMTQGDAHSTLSKVQIPGLEAGQCAMIRFALPASQMPALGRAQFRLNNTKTQQNLAVSMPLTVNDYENNLKNQLQTLNQKLSLFNDTLSKHPLLADDAQLNLSQHIVDRFTKRVAQNKQSLPWSLLQLHEASIVMDQANERLAYLQDHPDAVFTMDIPKGVITHRDGLLWNQDNGEERPAFLYGYGHFAQVIRDLPNMNTLGATVIQRERGPRDAGPDGKLTKGAMSILDTLDQAQDNGVKLELLLSPHYFPTWAVDEDPSVMIKPIPAKFIKYNIDHPVARKAIGQWLDGIVPFVADHPNLLSLCLANEPVYEHAGKDKYSRMAFTAFLKQRYQSLDRLNKNYATNYAVFDQVPLPEACGDDAPISQRLAYYDWVRFNQQHFANWLNWMHTRVKSHTTKPLTHIKQMADIYNRSTFSRGTDPEMISNITDLAGNDCWAYPSPGGTWC
;
A
#
# COMPACT_ATOMS: atom_id res chain seq x y z
N MET A 1 3.06 -66.24 16.77
CA MET A 1 2.52 -66.30 18.15
C MET A 1 2.95 -65.01 18.87
N ASN A 2 1.95 -64.27 19.38
CA ASN A 2 1.92 -63.23 20.43
C ASN A 2 3.27 -62.82 21.09
N ALA A 3 3.56 -61.58 21.47
CA ALA A 3 2.88 -60.28 21.48
C ALA A 3 3.92 -59.26 22.00
N PHE A 4 3.89 -57.99 21.57
CA PHE A 4 4.18 -56.82 22.43
C PHE A 4 3.97 -55.52 21.60
N ARG A 5 2.81 -54.89 21.76
CA ARG A 5 2.56 -53.50 21.35
C ARG A 5 2.81 -52.61 22.57
N PRO A 6 3.63 -51.53 22.51
CA PRO A 6 3.63 -50.52 23.55
C PRO A 6 2.43 -49.58 23.37
N SER A 7 1.81 -49.18 24.48
CA SER A 7 0.65 -48.30 24.53
C SER A 7 1.03 -46.82 24.33
N LYS A 8 0.10 -46.05 23.73
CA LYS A 8 0.20 -44.60 23.46
C LYS A 8 0.46 -43.71 24.69
N ALA A 9 0.48 -44.26 25.91
CA ALA A 9 0.71 -43.53 27.15
C ALA A 9 2.21 -43.33 27.51
N CYS A 10 3.12 -44.08 26.89
CA CYS A 10 4.56 -43.99 27.20
C CYS A 10 5.27 -42.88 26.41
N LEU A 11 4.80 -42.56 25.20
CA LEU A 11 5.38 -41.49 24.35
C LEU A 11 5.10 -40.08 24.91
N SER A 12 3.95 -39.90 25.57
CA SER A 12 3.55 -38.63 26.20
C SER A 12 4.35 -38.28 27.44
N LYS A 13 4.93 -39.25 28.17
CA LYS A 13 5.77 -38.97 29.34
C LYS A 13 7.24 -38.66 28.98
N PHE A 14 7.74 -39.19 27.85
CA PHE A 14 9.09 -38.87 27.37
C PHE A 14 9.18 -37.47 26.73
N ILE A 15 8.12 -37.03 26.04
CA ILE A 15 8.04 -35.67 25.47
C ILE A 15 7.90 -34.61 26.58
N VAL A 16 7.17 -34.89 27.66
CA VAL A 16 7.06 -33.97 28.81
C VAL A 16 8.38 -33.86 29.60
N LEU A 17 9.18 -34.93 29.68
CA LEU A 17 10.48 -34.88 30.37
C LEU A 17 11.55 -34.11 29.57
N LEU A 18 11.55 -34.21 28.24
CA LEU A 18 12.48 -33.46 27.38
C LEU A 18 12.16 -31.95 27.33
N VAL A 19 10.87 -31.59 27.39
CA VAL A 19 10.44 -30.18 27.40
C VAL A 19 10.77 -29.48 28.72
N THR A 20 10.78 -30.21 29.84
CA THR A 20 11.12 -29.62 31.16
C THR A 20 12.64 -29.45 31.38
N LEU A 21 13.49 -30.27 30.74
CA LEU A 21 14.96 -30.19 30.87
C LEU A 21 15.62 -29.13 29.97
N LEU A 22 14.92 -28.62 28.94
CA LEU A 22 15.41 -27.53 28.07
C LEU A 22 15.07 -26.11 28.57
N HIS A 23 14.30 -25.98 29.66
CA HIS A 23 13.88 -24.68 30.22
C HIS A 23 14.74 -24.18 31.39
N GLY A 24 15.71 -24.97 31.87
CA GLY A 24 16.63 -24.59 32.94
C GLY A 24 18.03 -24.30 32.40
N THR A 25 18.51 -23.07 32.61
CA THR A 25 19.89 -22.58 32.35
C THR A 25 20.21 -22.08 30.93
N PHE A 26 19.67 -20.92 30.55
CA PHE A 26 20.39 -19.97 29.68
C PHE A 26 20.00 -18.53 30.04
N THR A 27 20.44 -18.09 31.22
CA THR A 27 20.61 -16.68 31.55
C THR A 27 22.10 -16.42 31.68
N GLN A 28 22.76 -16.04 30.60
CA GLN A 28 24.01 -15.31 30.65
C GLN A 28 24.17 -14.40 29.43
N HIS A 29 24.64 -13.20 29.74
CA HIS A 29 24.65 -11.99 28.94
C HIS A 29 25.26 -12.12 27.54
N LEU A 30 24.45 -11.83 26.52
CA LEU A 30 24.95 -11.20 25.29
C LEU A 30 24.70 -9.70 25.45
N LEU A 31 25.74 -8.97 25.82
CA LEU A 31 25.81 -7.53 25.64
C LEU A 31 25.77 -7.29 24.13
N ALA A 32 24.59 -6.97 23.61
CA ALA A 32 24.45 -6.43 22.27
C ALA A 32 25.25 -5.12 22.21
N GLU A 33 26.15 -5.00 21.23
CA GLU A 33 26.70 -3.71 20.84
C GLU A 33 25.55 -2.71 20.62
N PRO A 34 25.73 -1.41 20.93
CA PRO A 34 24.68 -0.43 20.78
C PRO A 34 24.28 -0.34 19.30
N GLN A 35 23.13 -0.96 18.97
CA GLN A 35 22.48 -0.77 17.67
C GLN A 35 22.32 0.73 17.43
N THR A 36 22.87 1.21 16.31
CA THR A 36 22.55 2.52 15.76
C THR A 36 21.06 2.53 15.41
N LEU A 37 20.27 3.18 16.26
CA LEU A 37 18.82 3.28 16.05
C LEU A 37 18.53 4.13 14.80
N PRO A 38 17.54 3.77 13.97
CA PRO A 38 17.21 4.51 12.74
C PRO A 38 16.69 5.92 13.05
N VAL A 39 17.06 6.89 12.20
CA VAL A 39 16.61 8.30 12.30
C VAL A 39 15.12 8.39 11.93
N HIS A 40 14.36 9.17 12.71
CA HIS A 40 12.93 9.40 12.50
C HIS A 40 12.71 10.51 11.46
N GLU A 41 11.86 10.26 10.46
CA GLU A 41 11.63 11.13 9.29
C GLU A 41 11.00 12.51 9.62
N SER A 42 10.48 12.70 10.84
CA SER A 42 9.85 13.94 11.28
C SER A 42 10.82 15.12 11.45
N LEU A 43 12.10 14.85 11.66
CA LEU A 43 13.15 15.86 11.71
C LEU A 43 13.69 16.06 10.29
N LEU A 44 13.47 17.24 9.72
CA LEU A 44 13.86 17.51 8.34
C LEU A 44 15.12 18.38 8.35
N ASN A 45 16.06 18.06 7.47
CA ASN A 45 17.28 18.85 7.29
C ASN A 45 18.02 19.08 8.64
N GLY A 46 18.15 18.02 9.45
CA GLY A 46 18.84 18.07 10.74
C GLY A 46 20.36 18.11 10.63
N ASP A 47 20.91 17.69 9.49
CA ASP A 47 22.30 17.86 9.08
C ASP A 47 22.59 19.25 8.47
N PHE A 48 21.54 20.04 8.23
CA PHE A 48 21.58 21.36 7.62
C PHE A 48 22.19 21.43 6.21
N GLU A 49 22.35 20.31 5.49
CA GLU A 49 22.96 20.29 4.16
C GLU A 49 22.13 21.04 3.09
N GLN A 50 20.92 21.47 3.45
CA GLN A 50 20.04 22.31 2.65
C GLN A 50 19.88 23.71 3.27
N GLY A 51 20.87 24.19 4.02
CA GLY A 51 20.84 25.44 4.76
C GLY A 51 19.78 25.42 5.87
N ASN A 52 18.96 26.47 5.97
CA ASN A 52 17.88 26.55 6.95
C ASN A 52 16.51 26.09 6.40
N THR A 53 16.47 25.35 5.28
CA THR A 53 15.21 24.82 4.73
C THR A 53 14.47 24.00 5.79
N HIS A 54 13.14 24.19 5.89
CA HIS A 54 12.24 23.66 6.94
C HIS A 54 12.38 24.26 8.35
N TRP A 55 13.36 25.13 8.58
CA TRP A 55 13.57 25.80 9.84
C TRP A 55 13.28 27.30 9.74
N HIS A 56 12.75 27.85 10.84
CA HIS A 56 12.35 29.25 10.93
C HIS A 56 13.13 29.94 12.03
N PHE A 57 13.66 31.14 11.74
CA PHE A 57 14.27 32.00 12.73
C PHE A 57 13.33 33.16 13.09
N GLY A 58 13.28 33.51 14.38
CA GLY A 58 12.57 34.68 14.87
C GLY A 58 13.30 35.34 16.02
N ALA A 59 13.21 36.66 16.09
CA ALA A 59 13.78 37.48 17.17
C ALA A 59 12.69 38.37 17.78
N PRO A 60 11.74 37.80 18.56
CA PRO A 60 10.64 38.55 19.15
C PRO A 60 11.12 39.69 20.06
N ASN A 61 10.25 40.71 20.20
CA ASN A 61 10.44 41.85 21.13
C ASN A 61 11.77 42.58 20.95
N LYS A 62 12.25 42.69 19.70
CA LYS A 62 13.48 43.40 19.30
C LYS A 62 14.77 42.81 19.90
N ALA A 63 14.82 41.50 20.14
CA ALA A 63 16.08 40.82 20.46
C ALA A 63 17.10 41.06 19.33
N LYS A 64 18.34 41.39 19.70
CA LYS A 64 19.46 41.54 18.75
C LYS A 64 20.09 40.18 18.45
N ALA A 65 19.26 39.23 18.03
CA ALA A 65 19.65 37.88 17.71
C ALA A 65 19.66 37.65 16.20
N THR A 66 20.60 36.84 15.71
CA THR A 66 20.69 36.49 14.28
C THR A 66 20.92 34.99 14.08
N MET A 67 20.61 34.52 12.88
CA MET A 67 20.91 33.18 12.39
C MET A 67 21.63 33.29 11.05
N ALA A 68 22.68 32.49 10.85
CA ALA A 68 23.38 32.38 9.58
C ALA A 68 23.75 30.92 9.30
N VAL A 69 23.75 30.54 8.02
CA VAL A 69 24.36 29.29 7.55
C VAL A 69 25.87 29.50 7.47
N ASP A 70 26.64 28.66 8.17
CA ASP A 70 28.09 28.76 8.28
C ASP A 70 28.75 27.59 7.54
N LYS A 71 29.66 27.89 6.61
CA LYS A 71 30.39 26.91 5.79
C LYS A 71 31.86 26.75 6.22
N GLN A 72 32.26 27.39 7.31
CA GLN A 72 33.63 27.36 7.83
C GLN A 72 33.70 26.54 9.12
N THR A 73 32.71 26.68 10.00
CA THR A 73 32.65 25.95 11.26
C THR A 73 31.62 24.83 11.16
N ILE A 74 32.07 23.61 10.87
CA ILE A 74 31.23 22.45 10.55
C ILE A 74 31.61 21.28 11.46
N HIS A 75 30.64 20.48 11.89
CA HIS A 75 30.90 19.20 12.56
C HIS A 75 30.97 18.06 11.55
N GLN A 76 29.96 17.94 10.68
CA GLN A 76 29.89 16.94 9.62
C GLN A 76 29.22 17.53 8.38
N GLY A 77 29.63 17.10 7.18
CA GLY A 77 29.06 17.62 5.93
C GLY A 77 29.73 18.91 5.45
N LYS A 78 28.94 19.87 4.99
CA LYS A 78 29.38 21.10 4.31
C LYS A 78 28.92 22.38 5.00
N MET A 79 27.98 22.33 5.93
CA MET A 79 27.47 23.53 6.59
C MET A 79 26.86 23.26 7.96
N SER A 80 26.84 24.28 8.82
CA SER A 80 26.14 24.29 10.11
C SER A 80 25.30 25.55 10.28
N ILE A 81 24.51 25.63 11.35
CA ILE A 81 23.75 26.85 11.70
C ILE A 81 24.44 27.57 12.85
N ARG A 82 24.74 28.87 12.65
CA ARG A 82 25.28 29.77 13.67
C ARG A 82 24.20 30.72 14.18
N LEU A 83 24.00 30.74 15.49
CA LEU A 83 23.10 31.66 16.20
C LEU A 83 23.93 32.66 17.01
N THR A 84 23.50 33.92 17.04
CA THR A 84 24.09 34.97 17.87
C THR A 84 22.99 35.74 18.63
N ASN A 85 23.34 36.38 19.73
CA ASN A 85 22.45 37.31 20.44
C ASN A 85 23.25 38.35 21.22
N GLN A 86 23.02 39.64 20.94
CA GLN A 86 23.65 40.76 21.65
C GLN A 86 22.77 41.36 22.75
N THR A 87 21.59 40.80 22.99
CA THR A 87 20.68 41.25 24.05
C THR A 87 20.96 40.46 25.34
N PRO A 88 21.27 41.11 26.47
CA PRO A 88 21.31 40.46 27.78
C PRO A 88 19.97 39.83 28.14
N ARG A 89 20.01 38.78 28.97
CA ARG A 89 18.82 38.00 29.32
C ARG A 89 17.71 38.88 29.88
N THR A 90 16.61 38.96 29.15
CA THR A 90 15.45 39.79 29.47
C THR A 90 14.18 38.96 29.26
N PRO A 91 13.17 39.02 30.16
CA PRO A 91 11.94 38.28 30.00
C PRO A 91 11.29 38.53 28.62
N ASN A 92 10.92 37.45 27.93
CA ASN A 92 10.30 37.47 26.61
C ASN A 92 11.12 38.08 25.45
N VAL A 93 12.43 38.34 25.63
CA VAL A 93 13.32 38.84 24.57
C VAL A 93 14.41 37.80 24.29
N PHE A 94 14.33 37.13 23.13
CA PHE A 94 15.21 36.01 22.78
C PHE A 94 15.30 35.82 21.26
N GLY A 95 16.34 35.13 20.78
CA GLY A 95 16.34 34.53 19.44
C GLY A 95 15.84 33.09 19.49
N THR A 96 14.99 32.68 18.54
CA THR A 96 14.47 31.31 18.44
C THR A 96 14.62 30.78 17.02
N PHE A 97 15.18 29.59 16.89
CA PHE A 97 15.30 28.84 15.64
C PHE A 97 14.53 27.54 15.78
N TYR A 98 13.54 27.27 14.94
CA TYR A 98 12.56 26.23 15.21
C TYR A 98 12.03 25.51 13.97
N GLN A 99 11.57 24.28 14.19
CA GLN A 99 10.82 23.48 13.23
C GLN A 99 9.67 22.78 13.98
N THR A 100 8.53 22.58 13.31
CA THR A 100 7.48 21.69 13.80
C THR A 100 7.77 20.26 13.33
N LEU A 101 8.11 19.38 14.27
CA LEU A 101 8.16 17.95 14.04
C LEU A 101 6.72 17.44 13.92
N LYS A 102 6.33 16.96 12.75
CA LYS A 102 4.98 16.42 12.47
C LYS A 102 5.01 14.90 12.40
N ASN A 103 3.85 14.26 12.49
CA ASN A 103 3.71 12.79 12.39
C ASN A 103 4.47 12.04 13.49
N LEU A 104 4.61 12.63 14.67
CA LEU A 104 5.08 11.90 15.84
C LEU A 104 4.00 10.90 16.27
N SER A 105 4.41 9.68 16.59
CA SER A 105 3.56 8.70 17.27
C SER A 105 3.18 9.22 18.66
N PRO A 106 1.89 9.22 19.03
CA PRO A 106 1.46 9.52 20.39
C PRO A 106 2.08 8.59 21.42
N MET A 107 2.11 9.02 22.69
CA MET A 107 2.65 8.22 23.81
C MET A 107 4.05 7.62 23.54
N THR A 108 4.88 8.28 22.74
CA THR A 108 6.21 7.78 22.36
C THR A 108 7.28 8.68 22.96
N GLU A 109 8.30 8.07 23.58
CA GLU A 109 9.51 8.77 23.99
C GLU A 109 10.45 8.90 22.79
N TYR A 110 10.89 10.13 22.55
CA TYR A 110 11.87 10.48 21.55
C TYR A 110 13.17 10.95 22.20
N ARG A 111 14.28 10.53 21.60
CA ARG A 111 15.63 11.00 21.88
C ARG A 111 16.06 11.89 20.73
N LEU A 112 16.32 13.14 21.05
CA LEU A 112 16.96 14.10 20.17
C LEU A 112 18.44 14.20 20.56
N THR A 113 19.33 13.93 19.62
CA THR A 113 20.76 14.21 19.74
C THR A 113 21.14 15.33 18.79
N PHE A 114 22.14 16.13 19.16
CA PHE A 114 22.65 17.23 18.34
C PHE A 114 24.08 17.56 18.75
N TRP A 115 24.86 18.07 17.81
CA TRP A 115 26.19 18.59 18.08
C TRP A 115 26.15 20.11 18.21
N CYS A 116 26.89 20.65 19.18
CA CYS A 116 27.00 22.08 19.39
C CYS A 116 28.42 22.52 19.70
N LYS A 117 28.80 23.70 19.21
CA LYS A 117 30.04 24.42 19.53
C LYS A 117 29.68 25.83 19.96
N ALA A 118 30.39 26.39 20.92
CA ALA A 118 30.01 27.67 21.53
C ALA A 118 31.19 28.61 21.66
N GLN A 119 30.90 29.90 21.51
CA GLN A 119 31.76 31.02 21.85
C GLN A 119 30.95 32.03 22.66
N ALA A 120 31.38 32.25 23.91
CA ALA A 120 30.77 33.19 24.85
C ALA A 120 29.23 33.09 24.92
N VAL A 121 28.68 31.86 24.94
CA VAL A 121 27.23 31.62 25.05
C VAL A 121 26.79 31.80 26.50
N LYS A 122 25.68 32.52 26.71
CA LYS A 122 25.00 32.65 28.01
C LYS A 122 23.50 32.40 27.83
N HIS A 123 22.98 31.39 28.52
CA HIS A 123 21.57 31.04 28.58
C HIS A 123 20.96 30.67 27.22
N ALA A 124 21.46 29.57 26.64
CA ALA A 124 20.85 28.94 25.47
C ALA A 124 20.23 27.58 25.84
N TRP A 125 19.18 27.17 25.13
CA TRP A 125 18.56 25.87 25.34
C TRP A 125 17.93 25.33 24.05
N ILE A 126 17.76 24.01 23.99
CA ILE A 126 17.02 23.32 22.94
C ILE A 126 15.85 22.54 23.56
N GLY A 127 14.72 22.47 22.87
CA GLY A 127 13.54 21.73 23.32
C GLY A 127 12.25 22.33 22.80
N GLY A 128 11.19 22.38 23.60
CA GLY A 128 9.91 22.96 23.21
C GLY A 128 8.71 22.24 23.82
N GLY A 129 7.76 21.87 22.97
CA GLY A 129 6.50 21.23 23.38
C GLY A 129 5.48 22.21 24.00
N PRO A 130 4.34 21.70 24.51
CA PRO A 130 3.31 22.52 25.14
C PRO A 130 3.89 23.40 26.25
N LYS A 131 3.59 24.71 26.21
CA LYS A 131 4.11 25.72 27.16
C LYS A 131 5.65 25.83 27.23
N TRP A 132 6.37 25.20 26.29
CA TRP A 132 7.84 25.12 26.26
C TRP A 132 8.43 24.51 27.54
N ASN A 133 7.75 23.55 28.16
CA ASN A 133 8.17 22.97 29.42
C ASN A 133 9.34 21.99 29.29
N ILE A 134 9.65 21.53 28.08
CA ILE A 134 10.71 20.55 27.84
C ILE A 134 11.93 21.31 27.34
N ARG A 135 12.99 21.42 28.16
CA ARG A 135 14.21 22.19 27.82
C ARG A 135 15.46 21.46 28.26
N LYS A 136 16.40 21.28 27.33
CA LYS A 136 17.80 20.94 27.62
C LYS A 136 18.62 22.22 27.55
N GLN A 137 19.25 22.59 28.67
CA GLN A 137 20.19 23.71 28.68
C GLN A 137 21.42 23.36 27.85
N ILE A 138 21.80 24.28 26.97
CA ILE A 138 23.09 24.25 26.27
C ILE A 138 24.08 24.92 27.23
N PRO A 139 25.20 24.27 27.60
CA PRO A 139 26.09 24.83 28.61
C PRO A 139 26.64 26.19 28.20
N ASP A 140 26.76 27.07 29.18
CA ASP A 140 27.34 28.40 28.98
C ASP A 140 28.86 28.30 28.72
N GLY A 141 29.42 29.36 28.12
CA GLY A 141 30.86 29.53 27.90
C GLY A 141 31.31 29.31 26.47
N THR A 142 32.60 28.97 26.34
CA THR A 142 33.29 28.72 25.07
C THR A 142 33.82 27.30 25.08
N TYR A 143 33.51 26.51 24.06
CA TYR A 143 33.96 25.12 23.92
C TYR A 143 33.86 24.64 22.48
N ASP A 144 34.64 23.61 22.16
CA ASP A 144 34.57 22.92 20.88
C ASP A 144 33.36 21.96 20.78
N TRP A 145 33.15 21.39 19.59
CA TRP A 145 32.05 20.48 19.29
C TRP A 145 31.84 19.42 20.37
N LYS A 146 30.62 19.37 20.89
CA LYS A 146 30.17 18.34 21.81
C LYS A 146 28.75 17.90 21.47
N GLN A 147 28.48 16.61 21.67
CA GLN A 147 27.15 16.06 21.52
C GLN A 147 26.34 16.24 22.79
N LEU A 148 25.08 16.64 22.64
CA LEU A 148 24.11 16.72 23.72
C LEU A 148 22.85 15.93 23.35
N GLU A 149 22.10 15.56 24.39
CA GLU A 149 20.87 14.78 24.28
C GLU A 149 19.71 15.45 25.05
N LEU A 150 18.54 15.43 24.43
CA LEU A 150 17.24 15.74 25.02
C LEU A 150 16.30 14.55 24.83
N ARG A 151 15.58 14.16 25.88
CA ARG A 151 14.46 13.22 25.79
C ARG A 151 13.14 13.92 26.03
N PHE A 152 12.12 13.54 25.29
CA PHE A 152 10.76 14.03 25.48
C PHE A 152 9.74 12.98 25.09
N ALA A 153 8.55 13.03 25.67
CA ALA A 153 7.46 12.12 25.35
C ALA A 153 6.23 12.91 24.86
N THR A 154 5.58 12.41 23.82
CA THR A 154 4.29 12.93 23.36
C THR A 154 3.16 12.38 24.24
N GLY A 155 2.13 13.20 24.52
CA GLY A 155 0.88 12.76 25.15
C GLY A 155 -0.01 11.86 24.28
N LEU A 156 -1.22 11.54 24.78
CA LEU A 156 -2.21 10.65 24.13
C LEU A 156 -2.69 11.16 22.76
N ASP A 157 -2.77 12.47 22.59
CA ASP A 157 -3.27 13.13 21.37
C ASP A 157 -2.19 13.97 20.67
N GLU A 158 -0.96 13.95 21.17
CA GLU A 158 0.13 14.75 20.63
C GLU A 158 0.81 14.01 19.48
N THR A 159 0.62 14.51 18.27
CA THR A 159 1.26 14.01 17.05
C THR A 159 2.30 14.97 16.49
N GLN A 160 2.57 16.05 17.22
CA GLN A 160 3.49 17.09 16.81
C GLN A 160 4.26 17.66 17.99
N PHE A 161 5.49 18.10 17.74
CA PHE A 161 6.33 18.77 18.71
C PHE A 161 7.02 19.95 18.03
N ILE A 162 6.83 21.17 18.54
CA ILE A 162 7.58 22.33 18.06
C ILE A 162 8.95 22.30 18.73
N LEU A 163 9.97 21.88 17.98
CA LEU A 163 11.37 21.88 18.39
C LEU A 163 11.97 23.26 18.17
N ARG A 164 12.64 23.80 19.19
CA ARG A 164 13.23 25.14 19.25
C ARG A 164 14.64 25.07 19.78
N ILE A 165 15.50 25.93 19.23
CA ILE A 165 16.80 26.30 19.76
C ILE A 165 16.72 27.78 20.08
N ASN A 166 16.92 28.11 21.35
CA ASN A 166 16.72 29.44 21.89
C ASN A 166 18.05 29.98 22.42
N VAL A 167 18.34 31.24 22.06
CA VAL A 167 19.45 32.03 22.62
C VAL A 167 18.84 33.18 23.43
N ASP A 168 18.67 32.97 24.73
CA ASP A 168 17.94 33.89 25.62
C ASP A 168 18.86 34.98 26.22
N GLY A 169 20.18 34.80 26.19
CA GLY A 169 21.17 35.77 26.67
C GLY A 169 22.32 36.00 25.69
N LEU A 170 23.33 36.77 26.13
CA LEU A 170 24.49 37.14 25.32
C LEU A 170 25.15 35.90 24.73
N THR A 171 25.28 35.87 23.41
CA THR A 171 25.80 34.74 22.64
C THR A 171 26.61 35.32 21.48
N GLU A 172 27.93 35.22 21.55
CA GLU A 172 28.79 35.64 20.44
C GLU A 172 28.58 34.70 19.25
N SER A 173 28.67 33.40 19.46
CA SER A 173 28.31 32.39 18.46
C SER A 173 27.97 31.05 19.09
N LEU A 174 26.83 30.47 18.69
CA LEU A 174 26.44 29.10 18.98
C LEU A 174 26.23 28.38 17.64
N TRP A 175 27.09 27.41 17.35
CA TRP A 175 26.92 26.55 16.18
C TRP A 175 26.18 25.28 16.56
N ILE A 176 25.23 24.87 15.71
CA ILE A 176 24.48 23.62 15.84
C ILE A 176 24.61 22.85 14.52
N ASP A 177 24.81 21.55 14.64
CA ASP A 177 24.97 20.63 13.51
C ASP A 177 24.47 19.22 13.88
N THR A 178 24.19 18.40 12.87
CA THR A 178 23.98 16.95 12.97
C THR A 178 22.94 16.57 14.02
N LEU A 179 21.72 17.12 13.88
CA LEU A 179 20.58 16.72 14.69
C LEU A 179 20.04 15.37 14.23
N SER A 180 19.74 14.50 15.18
CA SER A 180 19.07 13.21 14.93
C SER A 180 17.97 12.98 15.96
N LEU A 181 16.78 12.68 15.47
CA LEU A 181 15.62 12.30 16.28
C LEU A 181 15.39 10.80 16.14
N GLN A 182 15.20 10.11 17.25
CA GLN A 182 14.93 8.67 17.27
C GLN A 182 13.79 8.41 18.24
N ALA A 183 12.85 7.54 17.85
CA ALA A 183 11.91 6.96 18.81
C ALA A 183 12.67 5.92 19.65
N VAL A 184 12.61 6.02 20.98
CA VAL A 184 13.40 5.15 21.89
C VAL A 184 12.54 4.08 22.55
N GLY A 185 11.25 4.35 22.69
CA GLY A 185 10.31 3.43 23.30
C GLY A 185 8.91 4.02 23.34
N ARG A 186 7.91 3.16 23.36
CA ARG A 186 6.53 3.58 23.61
C ARG A 186 6.26 3.59 25.11
N GLY A 187 5.47 4.56 25.55
CA GLY A 187 5.22 4.86 26.95
C GLY A 187 4.57 3.70 27.71
N LYS A 188 4.66 3.77 29.04
CA LYS A 188 3.90 2.88 29.94
C LYS A 188 2.39 3.06 29.70
N LEU A 189 1.62 2.08 30.18
CA LEU A 189 0.17 2.23 30.39
C LEU A 189 -0.17 3.65 30.84
N SER A 190 -1.05 4.30 30.09
CA SER A 190 -1.55 5.63 30.43
C SER A 190 -3.04 5.68 30.26
N VAL A 191 -3.71 6.32 31.21
CA VAL A 191 -5.16 6.49 31.28
C VAL A 191 -5.41 7.98 31.51
N SER A 192 -6.26 8.59 30.69
CA SER A 192 -6.60 9.99 30.83
C SER A 192 -7.46 10.24 32.08
N LYS A 193 -7.56 11.50 32.51
CA LYS A 193 -8.65 11.87 33.43
C LYS A 193 -10.01 11.64 32.74
N PRO A 194 -11.06 11.26 33.49
CA PRO A 194 -12.42 11.15 32.96
C PRO A 194 -12.92 12.48 32.42
N GLN A 195 -13.46 12.46 31.21
CA GLN A 195 -14.21 13.57 30.61
C GLN A 195 -15.70 13.28 30.76
N ILE A 196 -16.42 14.12 31.51
CA ILE A 196 -17.87 13.98 31.72
C ILE A 196 -18.60 14.91 30.76
N THR A 197 -19.63 14.38 30.10
CA THR A 197 -20.48 15.11 29.13
C THR A 197 -21.95 14.77 29.37
N SER A 198 -22.85 15.67 28.99
CA SER A 198 -24.31 15.49 29.09
C SER A 198 -24.94 14.65 27.97
N ASP A 199 -24.15 14.28 26.96
CA ASP A 199 -24.56 13.55 25.76
C ASP A 199 -23.38 12.70 25.28
N ILE A 200 -23.61 11.70 24.43
CA ILE A 200 -22.54 10.87 23.88
C ILE A 200 -21.94 11.58 22.66
N PRO A 201 -20.67 12.00 22.67
CA PRO A 201 -20.07 12.63 21.51
C PRO A 201 -19.93 11.59 20.38
N ALA A 202 -20.13 11.98 19.12
CA ALA A 202 -19.95 11.06 17.99
C ALA A 202 -18.55 10.42 17.96
N SER A 203 -17.51 11.16 18.39
CA SER A 203 -16.14 10.63 18.54
C SER A 203 -16.01 9.44 19.50
N ALA A 204 -17.03 9.18 20.32
CA ALA A 204 -17.10 8.00 21.17
C ALA A 204 -17.23 6.70 20.34
N ALA A 205 -17.73 6.78 19.10
CA ALA A 205 -17.98 5.62 18.24
C ALA A 205 -18.74 4.49 18.97
N PHE A 206 -19.75 4.89 19.76
CA PHE A 206 -20.55 4.01 20.60
C PHE A 206 -21.96 4.56 20.74
N TYR A 207 -22.95 3.68 20.79
CA TYR A 207 -24.33 4.00 21.05
C TYR A 207 -25.03 2.94 21.92
N PRO A 208 -25.65 3.32 23.05
CA PRO A 208 -26.49 2.43 23.86
C PRO A 208 -27.96 2.52 23.45
N ALA A 209 -28.50 1.44 22.88
CA ALA A 209 -29.92 1.33 22.55
C ALA A 209 -30.64 0.50 23.62
N PHE A 210 -31.53 1.15 24.38
CA PHE A 210 -32.32 0.47 25.40
C PHE A 210 -33.61 -0.10 24.82
N GLN A 211 -34.14 -1.12 25.51
CA GLN A 211 -35.38 -1.76 25.12
C GLN A 211 -36.58 -0.86 25.42
N GLY A 212 -37.45 -0.67 24.42
CA GLY A 212 -38.70 0.08 24.56
C GLY A 212 -38.53 1.60 24.55
N ALA A 213 -39.62 2.30 24.90
CA ALA A 213 -39.60 3.75 25.05
C ALA A 213 -38.94 4.12 26.38
N ILE A 214 -37.96 5.02 26.33
CA ILE A 214 -37.22 5.54 27.48
C ILE A 214 -37.45 7.04 27.60
N ASP A 215 -37.61 7.53 28.82
CA ASP A 215 -37.94 8.94 29.10
C ASP A 215 -36.83 9.91 28.63
N THR A 216 -35.57 9.47 28.74
CA THR A 216 -34.38 10.24 28.37
C THR A 216 -33.46 9.41 27.47
N PRO A 217 -33.78 9.31 26.17
CA PRO A 217 -32.96 8.53 25.25
C PRO A 217 -31.57 9.12 25.11
N ALA A 218 -30.57 8.22 25.10
CA ALA A 218 -29.22 8.59 24.73
C ALA A 218 -29.27 9.33 23.39
N THR A 219 -28.58 10.47 23.29
CA THR A 219 -28.53 11.24 22.06
C THR A 219 -27.08 11.35 21.63
N VAL A 220 -26.80 10.95 20.39
CA VAL A 220 -25.49 11.21 19.76
C VAL A 220 -25.64 12.42 18.86
N ARG A 221 -24.89 13.47 19.17
CA ARG A 221 -24.80 14.68 18.35
C ARG A 221 -23.62 14.55 17.39
N LEU A 222 -23.93 14.29 16.14
CA LEU A 222 -22.97 14.26 15.04
C LEU A 222 -22.97 15.64 14.37
N ARG A 223 -21.82 16.30 14.25
CA ARG A 223 -21.68 17.64 13.64
C ARG A 223 -20.40 17.71 12.83
N ASP A 224 -20.39 18.47 11.74
CA ASP A 224 -19.17 18.73 10.96
C ASP A 224 -18.12 19.43 11.84
N GLU A 225 -16.83 19.22 11.54
CA GLU A 225 -15.75 19.83 12.32
C GLU A 225 -15.67 21.35 12.13
N LYS A 226 -15.91 21.83 10.91
CA LYS A 226 -15.78 23.23 10.51
C LYS A 226 -17.13 23.94 10.50
N ASP A 227 -18.17 23.25 10.08
CA ASP A 227 -19.53 23.79 9.93
C ASP A 227 -20.49 23.15 10.93
N LYS A 228 -20.58 23.71 12.14
CA LYS A 228 -21.43 23.15 13.20
C LYS A 228 -22.93 23.21 12.89
N THR A 229 -23.33 23.84 11.79
CA THR A 229 -24.72 23.86 11.32
C THR A 229 -25.09 22.63 10.49
N LEU A 230 -24.09 21.82 10.07
CA LEU A 230 -24.31 20.55 9.38
C LEU A 230 -24.13 19.35 10.33
N GLY A 231 -25.10 18.43 10.35
CA GLY A 231 -25.00 17.18 11.09
C GLY A 231 -26.34 16.53 11.43
N ALA A 232 -26.40 15.78 12.53
CA ALA A 232 -27.63 15.17 13.00
C ALA A 232 -27.65 14.86 14.51
N ASP A 233 -28.84 14.86 15.10
CA ASP A 233 -29.12 14.29 16.41
C ASP A 233 -29.75 12.92 16.25
N ILE A 234 -29.07 11.88 16.77
CA ILE A 234 -29.41 10.48 16.54
C ILE A 234 -29.85 9.85 17.85
N ARG A 235 -31.02 9.20 17.82
CA ARG A 235 -31.57 8.39 18.91
C ARG A 235 -31.99 7.03 18.37
N ILE A 236 -31.61 5.97 19.05
CA ILE A 236 -31.86 4.58 18.70
C ILE A 236 -32.38 3.86 19.94
N ASN A 237 -33.49 3.16 19.80
CA ASN A 237 -34.02 2.19 20.77
C ASN A 237 -34.29 0.87 20.05
N TRP A 238 -34.61 -0.19 20.79
CA TRP A 238 -34.99 -1.46 20.17
C TRP A 238 -36.19 -2.10 20.86
N ASP A 239 -36.92 -2.93 20.14
CA ASP A 239 -38.04 -3.71 20.67
C ASP A 239 -38.22 -5.04 19.90
N MET A 240 -39.38 -5.68 20.06
CA MET A 240 -39.69 -6.94 19.38
C MET A 240 -39.82 -6.80 17.85
N GLN A 241 -40.10 -5.60 17.34
CA GLN A 241 -40.22 -5.32 15.91
C GLN A 241 -38.84 -5.10 15.27
N GLY A 242 -37.92 -4.45 15.97
CA GLY A 242 -36.55 -4.25 15.50
C GLY A 242 -35.82 -3.07 16.15
N LEU A 243 -34.93 -2.44 15.37
CA LEU A 243 -34.22 -1.21 15.78
C LEU A 243 -35.00 0.01 15.33
N ASN A 244 -35.34 0.89 16.26
CA ASN A 244 -36.06 2.13 16.00
C ASN A 244 -35.09 3.31 16.00
N LEU A 245 -34.87 3.92 14.85
CA LEU A 245 -33.99 5.07 14.67
C LEU A 245 -34.83 6.33 14.50
N ASN A 246 -34.49 7.36 15.27
CA ASN A 246 -35.01 8.72 15.12
C ASN A 246 -33.82 9.64 14.88
N ILE A 247 -33.77 10.26 13.71
CA ILE A 247 -32.65 11.08 13.27
C ILE A 247 -33.21 12.44 12.86
N ASN A 248 -32.80 13.48 13.58
CA ASN A 248 -33.04 14.87 13.20
C ASN A 248 -31.78 15.39 12.50
N VAL A 249 -31.84 15.56 11.18
CA VAL A 249 -30.74 16.10 10.36
C VAL A 249 -30.83 17.61 10.36
N ILE A 250 -29.69 18.25 10.60
CA ILE A 250 -29.52 19.70 10.55
C ILE A 250 -28.65 20.00 9.33
N ASP A 251 -29.23 20.67 8.35
CA ASP A 251 -28.59 21.03 7.09
C ASP A 251 -29.26 22.30 6.51
N PRO A 252 -28.61 23.47 6.61
CA PRO A 252 -29.18 24.72 6.10
C PRO A 252 -29.07 24.87 4.57
N THR A 253 -28.38 23.95 3.87
CA THR A 253 -28.04 24.07 2.45
C THR A 253 -28.65 22.96 1.61
N ARG A 254 -29.97 22.78 1.72
CA ARG A 254 -30.67 21.65 1.10
C ARG A 254 -30.63 21.69 -0.43
N ASP A 255 -30.13 20.61 -1.03
CA ASP A 255 -30.04 20.36 -2.47
C ASP A 255 -31.19 19.48 -2.99
N PRO A 256 -31.43 19.43 -4.33
CA PRO A 256 -32.30 18.45 -4.94
C PRO A 256 -31.83 17.01 -4.64
N ILE A 257 -32.74 16.18 -4.13
CA ILE A 257 -32.44 14.78 -3.81
C ILE A 257 -32.24 13.91 -5.07
N GLN A 258 -31.34 12.94 -4.99
CA GLN A 258 -31.21 11.86 -5.97
C GLN A 258 -31.77 10.55 -5.38
N ASP A 259 -32.58 9.84 -6.15
CA ASP A 259 -33.08 8.51 -5.79
C ASP A 259 -32.14 7.40 -6.29
N GLY A 260 -32.29 6.20 -5.73
CA GLY A 260 -31.57 5.02 -6.19
C GLY A 260 -30.08 4.99 -5.80
N SER A 261 -29.26 4.38 -6.64
CA SER A 261 -27.83 4.20 -6.37
C SER A 261 -27.04 5.51 -6.26
N GLY A 262 -27.56 6.62 -6.81
CA GLY A 262 -26.97 7.96 -6.76
C GLY A 262 -27.25 8.74 -5.46
N MET A 263 -28.12 8.23 -4.57
CA MET A 263 -28.56 8.93 -3.36
C MET A 263 -27.42 9.44 -2.46
N TRP A 264 -26.27 8.75 -2.45
CA TRP A 264 -25.11 9.15 -1.66
C TRP A 264 -24.53 10.52 -2.07
N ALA A 265 -24.79 10.97 -3.30
CA ALA A 265 -24.27 12.21 -3.86
C ALA A 265 -25.14 13.44 -3.55
N SER A 266 -26.30 13.25 -2.93
CA SER A 266 -27.22 14.31 -2.49
C SER A 266 -27.51 14.21 -0.99
N ASP A 267 -28.35 15.12 -0.48
CA ASP A 267 -28.79 15.13 0.90
C ASP A 267 -29.45 13.83 1.29
N SER A 268 -28.78 13.09 2.17
CA SER A 268 -29.16 11.73 2.50
C SER A 268 -28.45 11.24 3.76
N ILE A 269 -28.97 10.15 4.30
CA ILE A 269 -28.34 9.37 5.35
C ILE A 269 -27.87 8.05 4.73
N GLN A 270 -26.58 7.73 4.87
CA GLN A 270 -26.12 6.36 4.68
C GLN A 270 -26.01 5.67 6.03
N LEU A 271 -26.66 4.51 6.15
CA LEU A 271 -26.68 3.68 7.35
C LEU A 271 -26.04 2.33 7.04
N GLY A 272 -24.96 2.01 7.74
CA GLY A 272 -24.30 0.71 7.73
C GLY A 272 -24.61 -0.07 8.99
N LEU A 273 -24.87 -1.38 8.87
CA LEU A 273 -24.99 -2.31 9.98
C LEU A 273 -24.11 -3.54 9.77
N GLU A 274 -23.55 -4.10 10.85
CA GLU A 274 -22.79 -5.35 10.86
C GLU A 274 -23.19 -6.19 12.08
N THR A 275 -23.68 -7.41 11.86
CA THR A 275 -24.22 -8.24 12.95
C THR A 275 -23.22 -9.24 13.52
N GLN A 276 -22.02 -9.38 12.94
CA GLN A 276 -20.94 -10.27 13.39
C GLN A 276 -19.59 -9.54 13.50
N LEU A 277 -19.44 -8.70 14.54
CA LEU A 277 -18.22 -7.93 14.81
C LEU A 277 -17.03 -8.75 15.33
N ASP A 278 -17.22 -10.02 15.67
CA ASP A 278 -16.18 -10.92 16.20
C ASP A 278 -15.25 -11.47 15.09
N GLN A 279 -15.54 -11.17 13.83
CA GLN A 279 -14.75 -11.53 12.67
C GLN A 279 -14.20 -10.26 12.01
N ALA A 280 -12.88 -10.17 11.83
CA ALA A 280 -12.30 -9.15 10.97
C ALA A 280 -12.84 -9.32 9.55
N LYS A 281 -13.27 -8.22 8.93
CA LYS A 281 -13.79 -8.18 7.55
C LYS A 281 -12.92 -7.22 6.74
N ALA A 282 -12.65 -7.57 5.48
CA ALA A 282 -11.94 -6.68 4.54
C ALA A 282 -12.91 -5.83 3.70
N SER A 283 -14.18 -6.22 3.64
CA SER A 283 -15.26 -5.58 2.88
C SER A 283 -16.62 -6.02 3.42
N TYR A 284 -17.70 -5.47 2.88
CA TYR A 284 -19.07 -5.89 3.17
C TYR A 284 -19.28 -7.39 2.88
N SER A 285 -20.00 -8.06 3.76
CA SER A 285 -20.25 -9.50 3.71
C SER A 285 -21.74 -9.83 3.87
N ALA A 286 -22.09 -11.12 3.98
CA ALA A 286 -23.49 -11.56 4.15
C ALA A 286 -24.13 -11.12 5.49
N THR A 287 -23.33 -10.59 6.42
CA THR A 287 -23.76 -10.08 7.74
C THR A 287 -23.76 -8.55 7.82
N SER A 288 -23.37 -7.90 6.72
CA SER A 288 -23.30 -6.44 6.60
C SER A 288 -24.53 -5.94 5.82
N ILE A 289 -24.98 -4.72 6.08
CA ILE A 289 -26.07 -4.03 5.35
C ILE A 289 -25.64 -2.58 5.11
N GLU A 290 -25.92 -2.01 3.93
CA GLU A 290 -25.79 -0.58 3.66
C GLU A 290 -27.09 -0.03 3.04
N LEU A 291 -27.70 0.93 3.73
CA LEU A 291 -28.98 1.54 3.38
C LEU A 291 -28.82 3.05 3.18
N GLY A 292 -29.64 3.62 2.30
CA GLY A 292 -29.80 5.03 2.05
C GLY A 292 -31.19 5.50 2.45
N LEU A 293 -31.27 6.63 3.13
CA LEU A 293 -32.52 7.25 3.55
C LEU A 293 -32.48 8.75 3.23
N THR A 294 -33.55 9.29 2.64
CA THR A 294 -33.74 10.73 2.50
C THR A 294 -35.23 11.07 2.53
N VAL A 295 -35.56 12.35 2.65
CA VAL A 295 -36.95 12.83 2.61
C VAL A 295 -37.08 13.80 1.46
N ASP A 296 -38.09 13.62 0.61
CA ASP A 296 -38.36 14.55 -0.48
C ASP A 296 -39.13 15.80 -0.02
N SER A 297 -39.33 16.78 -0.91
CA SER A 297 -40.06 18.02 -0.59
C SER A 297 -41.52 17.80 -0.20
N SER A 298 -42.08 16.62 -0.48
CA SER A 298 -43.47 16.24 -0.16
C SER A 298 -43.56 15.47 1.16
N ASN A 299 -42.50 15.46 1.98
CA ASN A 299 -42.40 14.71 3.24
C ASN A 299 -42.49 13.19 3.05
N VAL A 300 -42.11 12.67 1.88
CA VAL A 300 -42.06 11.23 1.64
C VAL A 300 -40.65 10.70 1.89
N LEU A 301 -40.57 9.65 2.71
CA LEU A 301 -39.32 8.93 2.97
C LEU A 301 -38.92 8.12 1.72
N ARG A 302 -37.77 8.45 1.15
CA ARG A 302 -37.10 7.74 0.05
C ARG A 302 -36.01 6.85 0.61
N GLN A 303 -35.85 5.67 0.02
CA GLN A 303 -34.96 4.63 0.56
C GLN A 303 -34.25 3.87 -0.55
N TYR A 304 -33.03 3.43 -0.27
CA TYR A 304 -32.23 2.60 -1.16
C TYR A 304 -31.39 1.60 -0.37
N ALA A 305 -31.02 0.47 -0.98
CA ALA A 305 -30.11 -0.49 -0.38
C ALA A 305 -28.91 -0.70 -1.32
N TRP A 306 -27.73 -0.19 -0.94
CA TRP A 306 -26.49 -0.43 -1.68
C TRP A 306 -25.96 -1.84 -1.45
N HIS A 307 -26.17 -2.38 -0.24
CA HIS A 307 -25.77 -3.74 0.11
C HIS A 307 -26.93 -4.44 0.84
N PRO A 308 -27.83 -5.10 0.11
CA PRO A 308 -28.97 -5.81 0.68
C PRO A 308 -28.58 -7.15 1.35
N THR A 309 -29.49 -7.70 2.16
CA THR A 309 -29.44 -9.10 2.62
C THR A 309 -30.33 -9.99 1.76
N SER A 310 -30.26 -11.32 1.93
CA SER A 310 -31.15 -12.28 1.24
C SER A 310 -32.65 -12.05 1.51
N VAL A 311 -32.98 -11.36 2.60
CA VAL A 311 -34.34 -10.97 2.99
C VAL A 311 -34.73 -9.60 2.42
N LEU A 312 -33.75 -8.84 1.92
CA LEU A 312 -33.88 -7.46 1.44
C LEU A 312 -33.72 -7.43 -0.08
N THR A 313 -34.67 -7.97 -0.85
CA THR A 313 -34.55 -7.91 -2.31
C THR A 313 -34.94 -6.52 -2.83
N HIS A 314 -36.06 -5.92 -2.39
CA HIS A 314 -36.43 -4.51 -2.62
C HIS A 314 -37.62 -4.12 -1.70
N THR A 315 -37.42 -3.44 -0.55
CA THR A 315 -38.57 -2.97 0.27
C THR A 315 -38.27 -1.74 1.13
N GLN A 316 -39.31 -0.92 1.30
CA GLN A 316 -39.40 0.26 2.17
C GLN A 316 -39.39 -0.16 3.65
N LEU A 317 -38.41 0.33 4.43
CA LEU A 317 -38.48 0.27 5.88
C LEU A 317 -39.75 0.98 6.37
N PRO A 318 -40.46 0.44 7.37
CA PRO A 318 -41.51 1.17 8.07
C PRO A 318 -40.93 2.46 8.62
N GLY A 319 -41.51 3.59 8.24
CA GLY A 319 -41.00 4.88 8.69
C GLY A 319 -41.73 6.06 8.09
N LYS A 320 -41.31 7.23 8.54
CA LYS A 320 -41.83 8.52 8.10
C LYS A 320 -40.68 9.53 8.07
N GLY A 321 -40.83 10.51 7.19
CA GLY A 321 -39.91 11.64 7.08
C GLY A 321 -40.67 12.95 7.16
N ARG A 322 -40.00 14.02 7.60
CA ARG A 322 -40.55 15.37 7.53
C ARG A 322 -39.44 16.37 7.32
N VAL A 323 -39.63 17.29 6.38
CA VAL A 323 -38.74 18.43 6.14
C VAL A 323 -39.12 19.59 7.05
N HIS A 324 -38.13 20.34 7.50
CA HIS A 324 -38.27 21.64 8.16
C HIS A 324 -37.21 22.63 7.62
N ASP A 325 -37.27 23.88 8.06
CA ASP A 325 -36.51 24.99 7.45
C ASP A 325 -34.98 24.83 7.55
N ASP A 326 -34.50 24.08 8.54
CA ASP A 326 -33.08 23.83 8.84
C ASP A 326 -32.68 22.36 8.70
N GLY A 327 -33.48 21.52 8.02
CA GLY A 327 -33.12 20.14 7.71
C GLY A 327 -34.32 19.19 7.57
N TYR A 328 -34.21 17.98 8.12
CA TYR A 328 -35.27 16.98 8.07
C TYR A 328 -35.20 15.92 9.17
N ASP A 329 -36.36 15.45 9.59
CA ASP A 329 -36.54 14.33 10.51
C ASP A 329 -36.79 13.02 9.75
N ILE A 330 -36.17 11.93 10.21
CA ILE A 330 -36.48 10.55 9.80
C ILE A 330 -36.72 9.69 11.04
N SER A 331 -37.86 8.99 11.06
CA SER A 331 -38.14 7.89 11.98
C SER A 331 -38.29 6.61 11.18
N VAL A 332 -37.42 5.62 11.39
CA VAL A 332 -37.46 4.32 10.71
C VAL A 332 -37.27 3.16 11.66
N THR A 333 -37.93 2.04 11.37
CA THR A 333 -37.71 0.76 12.05
C THR A 333 -36.98 -0.19 11.11
N ILE A 334 -35.85 -0.73 11.56
CA ILE A 334 -35.13 -1.81 10.88
C ILE A 334 -35.66 -3.13 11.44
N PRO A 335 -36.47 -3.90 10.68
CA PRO A 335 -37.11 -5.10 11.19
C PRO A 335 -36.09 -6.13 11.66
N LYS A 336 -36.40 -6.86 12.73
CA LYS A 336 -35.56 -7.96 13.25
C LYS A 336 -35.17 -8.97 12.17
N ALA A 337 -36.07 -9.26 11.23
CA ALA A 337 -35.81 -10.18 10.13
C ALA A 337 -34.67 -9.73 9.20
N MET A 338 -34.43 -8.42 9.08
CA MET A 338 -33.36 -7.86 8.23
C MET A 338 -31.97 -8.01 8.86
N LEU A 339 -31.89 -8.13 10.19
CA LEU A 339 -30.63 -8.24 10.92
C LEU A 339 -29.93 -9.60 10.71
N ASN A 340 -30.58 -10.57 10.04
CA ASN A 340 -30.03 -11.90 9.72
C ASN A 340 -29.33 -12.57 10.92
N LEU A 341 -29.98 -12.51 12.09
CA LEU A 341 -29.43 -13.01 13.34
C LEU A 341 -29.53 -14.54 13.40
N PRO A 342 -28.50 -15.27 13.88
CA PRO A 342 -28.59 -16.71 14.11
C PRO A 342 -29.76 -17.07 15.03
N GLU A 343 -30.45 -18.16 14.72
CA GLU A 343 -31.62 -18.60 15.47
C GLU A 343 -31.31 -18.78 16.96
N GLY A 344 -32.16 -18.22 17.84
CA GLY A 344 -31.98 -18.27 19.29
C GLY A 344 -30.90 -17.34 19.87
N LYS A 345 -30.17 -16.55 19.06
CA LYS A 345 -29.15 -15.60 19.55
C LYS A 345 -29.56 -14.15 19.32
N ARG A 346 -29.76 -13.39 20.40
CA ARG A 346 -29.75 -11.91 20.35
C ARG A 346 -28.30 -11.44 20.49
N PRO A 347 -27.73 -10.70 19.52
CA PRO A 347 -26.42 -10.12 19.72
C PRO A 347 -26.53 -9.01 20.76
N ASN A 348 -25.64 -9.01 21.76
CA ASN A 348 -25.55 -7.92 22.73
C ASN A 348 -24.93 -6.67 22.08
N ILE A 349 -24.23 -6.82 20.95
CA ILE A 349 -23.56 -5.76 20.20
C ILE A 349 -23.65 -5.98 18.69
N MET A 350 -23.80 -4.88 17.95
CA MET A 350 -23.69 -4.80 16.49
C MET A 350 -22.78 -3.64 16.09
N GLY A 351 -22.27 -3.65 14.87
CA GLY A 351 -21.62 -2.50 14.24
C GLY A 351 -22.68 -1.59 13.64
N ILE A 352 -22.54 -0.28 13.82
CA ILE A 352 -23.34 0.75 13.15
C ILE A 352 -22.46 1.85 12.59
N ASN A 353 -22.79 2.37 11.41
CA ASN A 353 -22.20 3.61 10.94
C ASN A 353 -23.28 4.48 10.31
N ILE A 354 -23.26 5.78 10.62
CA ILE A 354 -24.19 6.76 10.08
C ILE A 354 -23.38 7.87 9.43
N VAL A 355 -23.72 8.17 8.19
CA VAL A 355 -23.16 9.28 7.42
C VAL A 355 -24.31 10.20 7.04
N ILE A 356 -24.15 11.49 7.34
CA ILE A 356 -25.01 12.55 6.84
C ILE A 356 -24.32 13.14 5.62
N ASN A 357 -24.93 12.99 4.46
CA ASN A 357 -24.48 13.58 3.21
C ASN A 357 -25.19 14.90 2.96
N ASP A 358 -24.45 15.82 2.39
CA ASP A 358 -24.90 17.12 1.91
C ASP A 358 -24.41 17.24 0.45
N GLY A 359 -25.33 17.42 -0.49
CA GLY A 359 -25.04 17.50 -1.92
C GLY A 359 -24.23 18.72 -2.32
N ASN A 360 -24.40 19.83 -1.60
CA ASN A 360 -23.74 21.12 -1.77
C ASN A 360 -23.40 21.50 -3.24
N ASN A 361 -24.44 21.69 -4.05
CA ASN A 361 -24.39 22.05 -5.47
C ASN A 361 -23.47 21.14 -6.31
N GLY A 362 -23.49 19.83 -6.04
CA GLY A 362 -22.68 18.83 -6.74
C GLY A 362 -21.27 18.62 -6.16
N ASN A 363 -20.89 19.36 -5.12
CA ASN A 363 -19.65 19.17 -4.37
C ASN A 363 -19.95 18.57 -2.99
N ARG A 364 -20.32 17.27 -3.00
CA ARG A 364 -20.74 16.52 -1.82
C ARG A 364 -19.82 16.76 -0.61
N ARG A 365 -20.42 17.15 0.50
CA ARG A 365 -19.84 17.12 1.85
C ARG A 365 -20.47 15.99 2.65
N CYS A 366 -19.80 15.52 3.69
CA CYS A 366 -20.41 14.55 4.60
C CYS A 366 -19.86 14.65 6.01
N VAL A 367 -20.73 14.38 6.97
CA VAL A 367 -20.38 14.16 8.37
C VAL A 367 -20.59 12.68 8.68
N ALA A 368 -19.52 12.00 9.06
CA ALA A 368 -19.56 10.56 9.32
C ALA A 368 -19.24 10.27 10.79
N TRP A 369 -19.98 9.33 11.37
CA TRP A 369 -19.72 8.86 12.73
C TRP A 369 -18.36 8.14 12.81
N THR A 370 -18.10 7.25 11.85
CA THR A 370 -16.82 6.56 11.65
C THR A 370 -16.48 6.53 10.15
N PRO A 371 -15.22 6.36 9.76
CA PRO A 371 -14.82 6.32 8.35
C PRO A 371 -15.15 4.99 7.65
N GLY A 372 -15.80 4.05 8.33
CA GLY A 372 -16.11 2.72 7.80
C GLY A 372 -16.88 2.76 6.48
N ILE A 373 -17.72 3.78 6.24
CA ILE A 373 -18.44 4.00 4.97
C ILE A 373 -17.67 4.97 4.06
N THR A 374 -17.21 6.11 4.60
CA THR A 374 -16.75 7.24 3.78
C THR A 374 -15.32 7.11 3.27
N LYS A 375 -14.43 6.40 3.99
CA LYS A 375 -13.01 6.29 3.58
C LYS A 375 -12.59 4.88 3.19
N THR A 376 -13.16 3.83 3.80
CA THR A 376 -12.63 2.46 3.58
C THR A 376 -13.62 1.39 3.17
N LYS A 377 -14.93 1.63 3.27
CA LYS A 377 -15.95 0.59 3.00
C LYS A 377 -15.68 -0.72 3.77
N ASP A 378 -15.33 -0.56 5.04
CA ASP A 378 -14.91 -1.64 5.95
C ASP A 378 -15.82 -1.66 7.20
N PRO A 379 -16.72 -2.65 7.30
CA PRO A 379 -17.61 -2.82 8.45
C PRO A 379 -16.91 -3.05 9.79
N SER A 380 -15.64 -3.49 9.79
CA SER A 380 -14.87 -3.68 11.03
C SER A 380 -14.51 -2.36 11.72
N ARG A 381 -14.73 -1.22 11.05
CA ARG A 381 -14.49 0.15 11.55
C ARG A 381 -15.78 0.86 11.98
N PHE A 382 -16.91 0.18 12.00
CA PHE A 382 -18.17 0.75 12.46
C PHE A 382 -18.15 1.03 13.97
N ALA A 383 -18.99 1.99 14.40
CA ALA A 383 -19.22 2.26 15.82
C ALA A 383 -19.93 1.07 16.49
N LEU A 384 -19.77 0.94 17.80
CA LEU A 384 -20.43 -0.11 18.58
C LEU A 384 -21.86 0.30 18.94
N LEU A 385 -22.85 -0.45 18.49
CA LEU A 385 -24.24 -0.38 18.93
C LEU A 385 -24.49 -1.47 19.97
N GLN A 386 -24.74 -1.11 21.22
CA GLN A 386 -25.03 -2.04 22.30
C GLN A 386 -26.54 -2.12 22.57
N LEU A 387 -27.10 -3.33 22.53
CA LEU A 387 -28.52 -3.56 22.81
C LEU A 387 -28.71 -3.89 24.30
N LEU A 388 -29.41 -3.04 25.02
CA LEU A 388 -29.58 -3.11 26.47
C LEU A 388 -31.03 -3.37 26.85
N ASP A 389 -31.26 -4.05 27.96
CA ASP A 389 -32.61 -4.26 28.47
C ASP A 389 -33.12 -2.99 29.17
N ALA A 390 -34.45 -2.84 29.29
CA ALA A 390 -35.08 -1.60 29.73
C ALA A 390 -34.61 -1.08 31.12
N ASN A 391 -34.14 -1.97 31.98
CA ASN A 391 -33.74 -1.67 33.35
C ASN A 391 -32.21 -1.63 33.57
N THR A 392 -31.40 -1.73 32.50
CA THR A 392 -29.95 -1.70 32.63
C THR A 392 -29.46 -0.30 33.03
N PRO A 393 -28.88 -0.10 34.22
CA PRO A 393 -28.61 1.25 34.74
C PRO A 393 -27.44 1.95 34.03
N THR A 394 -26.50 1.20 33.46
CA THR A 394 -25.32 1.71 32.77
C THR A 394 -25.02 0.94 31.49
N ALA A 395 -24.56 1.66 30.49
CA ALA A 395 -23.97 1.09 29.29
C ALA A 395 -22.47 1.33 29.32
N ASN A 396 -21.67 0.28 29.15
CA ASN A 396 -20.22 0.41 29.15
C ASN A 396 -19.59 -0.26 27.93
N ALA A 397 -18.60 0.41 27.36
CA ALA A 397 -17.86 -0.08 26.21
C ALA A 397 -16.36 0.21 26.35
N VAL A 398 -15.56 -0.70 25.80
CA VAL A 398 -14.16 -0.43 25.48
C VAL A 398 -14.07 -0.34 23.96
N VAL A 399 -13.92 0.89 23.47
CA VAL A 399 -13.82 1.19 22.05
C VAL A 399 -12.35 1.38 21.70
N LEU A 400 -11.88 0.66 20.69
CA LEU A 400 -10.51 0.82 20.23
C LEU A 400 -10.44 1.90 19.14
N LYS A 401 -9.34 2.65 19.13
CA LYS A 401 -9.10 3.62 18.06
C LYS A 401 -8.84 2.86 16.74
N GLU A 402 -9.20 3.49 15.62
CA GLU A 402 -8.97 2.95 14.29
C GLU A 402 -7.58 2.34 14.09
N GLY A 403 -7.54 1.16 13.46
CA GLY A 403 -6.33 0.39 13.24
C GLY A 403 -5.98 -0.57 14.37
N ALA A 404 -6.71 -0.61 15.49
CA ALA A 404 -6.47 -1.58 16.55
C ALA A 404 -6.87 -3.04 16.19
N ASN A 405 -7.56 -3.24 15.07
CA ASN A 405 -7.79 -4.56 14.46
C ASN A 405 -6.60 -5.04 13.61
N LEU A 406 -5.53 -4.25 13.50
CA LEU A 406 -4.29 -4.66 12.87
C LEU A 406 -3.57 -5.67 13.76
N ALA A 407 -2.82 -6.56 13.13
CA ALA A 407 -1.93 -7.49 13.81
C ALA A 407 -0.84 -6.69 14.54
N LEU A 408 -1.01 -6.54 15.86
CA LEU A 408 -0.14 -5.76 16.72
C LEU A 408 1.16 -6.51 16.98
N ASP A 409 2.28 -5.82 16.92
CA ASP A 409 3.57 -6.33 17.38
C ASP A 409 3.72 -6.10 18.89
N VAL A 410 3.78 -7.16 19.71
CA VAL A 410 3.93 -7.07 21.17
C VAL A 410 5.10 -6.22 21.60
N ARG A 411 6.16 -6.12 20.79
CA ARG A 411 7.40 -5.45 21.19
C ARG A 411 7.37 -3.95 21.00
N LYS A 412 6.58 -3.46 20.05
CA LYS A 412 6.61 -2.05 19.65
C LYS A 412 5.25 -1.38 19.59
N ASP A 413 4.15 -2.10 19.53
CA ASP A 413 2.84 -1.48 19.34
C ASP A 413 2.13 -1.09 20.63
N LEU A 414 1.29 -0.06 20.50
CA LEU A 414 0.37 0.40 21.53
C LEU A 414 -1.06 0.15 21.05
N VAL A 415 -1.89 -0.32 21.96
CA VAL A 415 -3.34 -0.31 21.79
C VAL A 415 -3.87 1.01 22.31
N PHE A 416 -4.43 1.81 21.42
CA PHE A 416 -5.15 3.02 21.76
C PHE A 416 -6.64 2.75 21.78
N GLY A 417 -7.33 3.36 22.73
CA GLY A 417 -8.77 3.29 22.81
C GLY A 417 -9.32 4.18 23.90
N HIS A 418 -10.60 4.02 24.17
CA HIS A 418 -11.28 4.70 25.23
C HIS A 418 -12.35 3.81 25.86
N ILE A 419 -12.49 4.00 27.16
CA ILE A 419 -13.57 3.46 27.97
C ILE A 419 -14.70 4.48 27.95
N LEU A 420 -15.92 3.99 27.75
CA LEU A 420 -17.14 4.77 27.83
C LEU A 420 -18.06 4.16 28.86
N SER A 421 -18.66 5.03 29.66
CA SER A 421 -19.75 4.69 30.57
C SER A 421 -20.85 5.73 30.40
N TYR A 422 -22.03 5.30 29.95
CA TYR A 422 -23.24 6.12 29.89
C TYR A 422 -24.21 5.65 30.97
N SER A 423 -24.82 6.59 31.68
CA SER A 423 -25.71 6.29 32.80
C SER A 423 -27.16 6.62 32.48
N GLN A 424 -28.06 5.64 32.62
CA GLN A 424 -29.51 5.88 32.52
C GLN A 424 -30.10 6.32 33.88
N LYS A 425 -29.43 5.96 34.98
CA LYS A 425 -29.79 6.32 36.36
C LYS A 425 -28.53 6.74 37.12
N THR A 426 -28.65 7.38 38.28
CA THR A 426 -27.47 7.73 39.08
C THR A 426 -26.75 6.48 39.61
N VAL A 427 -25.44 6.38 39.38
CA VAL A 427 -24.62 5.21 39.76
C VAL A 427 -23.20 5.59 40.18
N ASP A 428 -22.58 4.75 41.02
CA ASP A 428 -21.17 4.84 41.41
C ASP A 428 -20.33 3.74 40.75
N LEU A 429 -19.30 4.14 40.01
CA LEU A 429 -18.41 3.27 39.24
C LEU A 429 -16.93 3.38 39.67
N GLN A 430 -16.64 3.98 40.83
CA GLN A 430 -15.27 4.27 41.28
C GLN A 430 -14.37 3.02 41.41
N GLN A 431 -14.95 1.85 41.66
CA GLN A 431 -14.19 0.60 41.82
C GLN A 431 -14.16 -0.25 40.55
N THR A 432 -13.82 0.34 39.40
CA THR A 432 -13.76 -0.37 38.11
C THR A 432 -12.32 -0.67 37.69
N ALA A 433 -12.06 -1.87 37.17
CA ALA A 433 -10.75 -2.28 36.64
C ALA A 433 -10.85 -2.69 35.16
N LEU A 434 -9.87 -2.25 34.36
CA LEU A 434 -9.69 -2.66 32.97
C LEU A 434 -8.83 -3.93 32.93
N THR A 435 -9.37 -4.99 32.33
CA THR A 435 -8.66 -6.26 32.11
C THR A 435 -8.63 -6.61 30.62
N ALA A 436 -7.64 -7.39 30.19
CA ALA A 436 -7.61 -8.03 28.88
C ALA A 436 -7.58 -9.54 29.03
N ARG A 437 -8.32 -10.27 28.19
CA ARG A 437 -8.42 -11.74 28.21
C ARG A 437 -8.35 -12.30 26.80
N MET A 438 -7.77 -13.49 26.65
CA MET A 438 -7.82 -14.22 25.38
C MET A 438 -9.22 -14.71 25.06
N THR A 439 -9.60 -14.60 23.78
CA THR A 439 -10.85 -15.17 23.27
C THR A 439 -10.77 -16.70 23.15
N GLN A 440 -9.56 -17.23 23.00
CA GLN A 440 -9.26 -18.66 23.02
C GLN A 440 -8.38 -18.98 24.23
N GLY A 441 -8.89 -19.75 25.18
CA GLY A 441 -8.21 -20.12 26.42
C GLY A 441 -8.54 -19.22 27.63
N ASP A 442 -7.94 -19.53 28.78
CA ASP A 442 -8.26 -18.91 30.07
C ASP A 442 -7.32 -17.78 30.51
N ALA A 443 -6.30 -17.47 29.70
CA ALA A 443 -5.32 -16.44 29.99
C ALA A 443 -5.94 -15.03 30.02
N HIS A 444 -5.75 -14.32 31.13
CA HIS A 444 -6.17 -12.92 31.31
C HIS A 444 -5.14 -12.14 32.12
N SER A 445 -5.14 -10.82 31.97
CA SER A 445 -4.24 -9.91 32.66
C SER A 445 -5.00 -8.64 33.06
N THR A 446 -4.85 -8.21 34.31
CA THR A 446 -5.35 -6.92 34.77
C THR A 446 -4.38 -5.85 34.33
N LEU A 447 -4.86 -4.90 33.53
CA LEU A 447 -4.01 -3.87 32.93
C LEU A 447 -3.98 -2.62 33.80
N SER A 448 -5.11 -2.19 34.35
CA SER A 448 -5.18 -1.00 35.22
C SER A 448 -6.45 -0.95 36.08
N LYS A 449 -6.39 -0.24 37.21
CA LYS A 449 -7.60 0.22 37.91
C LYS A 449 -7.99 1.59 37.34
N VAL A 450 -9.24 1.73 36.92
CA VAL A 450 -9.76 2.96 36.29
C VAL A 450 -10.82 3.56 37.20
N GLN A 451 -10.57 4.76 37.69
CA GLN A 451 -11.52 5.49 38.54
C GLN A 451 -12.54 6.20 37.66
N ILE A 452 -13.73 5.62 37.52
CA ILE A 452 -14.87 6.28 36.87
C ILE A 452 -15.64 7.02 37.96
N PRO A 453 -15.84 8.35 37.85
CA PRO A 453 -16.61 9.10 38.84
C PRO A 453 -18.07 8.63 38.86
N GLY A 454 -18.80 8.97 39.91
CA GLY A 454 -20.25 8.78 39.91
C GLY A 454 -20.89 9.57 38.75
N LEU A 455 -21.88 8.97 38.10
CA LEU A 455 -22.59 9.57 36.97
C LEU A 455 -24.06 9.77 37.31
N GLU A 456 -24.60 10.94 36.97
CA GLU A 456 -26.04 11.21 37.00
C GLU A 456 -26.72 10.65 35.74
N ALA A 457 -28.06 10.54 35.77
CA ALA A 457 -28.83 10.12 34.60
C ALA A 457 -28.57 11.03 33.38
N GLY A 458 -28.30 10.43 32.23
CA GLY A 458 -27.96 11.13 30.99
C GLY A 458 -26.48 11.48 30.83
N GLN A 459 -25.65 11.33 31.88
CA GLN A 459 -24.22 11.64 31.77
C GLN A 459 -23.42 10.49 31.15
N CYS A 460 -22.36 10.87 30.43
CA CYS A 460 -21.34 9.96 29.89
C CYS A 460 -19.95 10.34 30.41
N ALA A 461 -19.20 9.35 30.92
CA ALA A 461 -17.76 9.46 31.14
C ALA A 461 -16.99 8.78 30.01
N MET A 462 -16.02 9.51 29.45
CA MET A 462 -15.04 9.00 28.51
C MET A 462 -13.63 9.05 29.11
N ILE A 463 -12.93 7.92 29.06
CA ILE A 463 -11.56 7.78 29.59
C ILE A 463 -10.70 7.17 28.49
N ARG A 464 -9.73 7.92 27.97
CA ARG A 464 -8.81 7.45 26.94
C ARG A 464 -7.69 6.63 27.56
N PHE A 465 -7.20 5.63 26.84
CA PHE A 465 -6.04 4.86 27.25
C PHE A 465 -5.08 4.58 26.10
N ALA A 466 -3.82 4.33 26.48
CA ALA A 466 -2.80 3.73 25.63
C ALA A 466 -2.12 2.61 26.40
N LEU A 467 -2.01 1.44 25.78
CA LEU A 467 -1.55 0.20 26.40
C LEU A 467 -0.44 -0.44 25.57
N PRO A 468 0.74 -0.76 26.13
CA PRO A 468 1.72 -1.60 25.46
C PRO A 468 1.11 -2.94 25.07
N ALA A 469 1.29 -3.34 23.81
CA ALA A 469 0.87 -4.66 23.34
C ALA A 469 1.56 -5.79 24.13
N SER A 470 2.75 -5.53 24.70
CA SER A 470 3.46 -6.44 25.62
C SER A 470 2.71 -6.76 26.92
N GLN A 471 1.70 -5.97 27.29
CA GLN A 471 0.86 -6.24 28.46
C GLN A 471 -0.39 -7.08 28.12
N MET A 472 -0.64 -7.36 26.83
CA MET A 472 -1.74 -8.21 26.43
C MET A 472 -1.45 -9.67 26.80
N PRO A 473 -2.47 -10.49 27.12
CA PRO A 473 -2.28 -11.92 27.28
C PRO A 473 -1.72 -12.53 25.97
N ALA A 474 -0.98 -13.64 26.08
CA ALA A 474 -0.12 -14.23 25.03
C ALA A 474 -0.77 -14.37 23.63
N LEU A 475 0.06 -14.50 22.58
CA LEU A 475 -0.27 -14.51 21.13
C LEU A 475 -1.69 -14.95 20.74
N GLY A 476 -2.35 -14.15 19.90
CA GLY A 476 -3.65 -14.46 19.29
C GLY A 476 -4.71 -13.37 19.50
N ARG A 477 -5.99 -13.77 19.58
CA ARG A 477 -7.13 -12.86 19.71
C ARG A 477 -7.43 -12.51 21.17
N ALA A 478 -7.31 -11.24 21.57
CA ALA A 478 -7.63 -10.75 22.92
C ALA A 478 -8.83 -9.79 22.93
N GLN A 479 -9.55 -9.70 24.05
CA GLN A 479 -10.68 -8.80 24.31
C GLN A 479 -10.47 -8.03 25.62
N PHE A 480 -10.88 -6.75 25.64
CA PHE A 480 -10.89 -5.94 26.86
C PHE A 480 -12.19 -6.10 27.67
N ARG A 481 -12.13 -5.92 28.99
CA ARG A 481 -13.33 -5.92 29.84
C ARG A 481 -13.17 -4.90 30.95
N LEU A 482 -14.29 -4.32 31.37
CA LEU A 482 -14.38 -3.57 32.61
C LEU A 482 -15.05 -4.45 33.65
N ASN A 483 -14.40 -4.63 34.78
CA ASN A 483 -14.96 -5.38 35.89
C ASN A 483 -15.08 -4.46 37.10
N ASN A 484 -16.26 -4.42 37.70
CA ASN A 484 -16.42 -3.77 38.99
C ASN A 484 -15.80 -4.67 40.05
N THR A 485 -14.71 -4.23 40.66
CA THR A 485 -13.97 -5.05 41.63
C THR A 485 -14.73 -5.24 42.94
N LYS A 486 -15.72 -4.39 43.24
CA LYS A 486 -16.60 -4.51 44.42
C LYS A 486 -17.64 -5.60 44.23
N THR A 487 -18.32 -5.60 43.07
CA THR A 487 -19.42 -6.53 42.79
C THR A 487 -18.98 -7.78 42.02
N GLN A 488 -17.73 -7.80 41.55
CA GLN A 488 -17.18 -8.79 40.62
C GLN A 488 -18.00 -8.95 39.32
N GLN A 489 -18.81 -7.96 38.97
CA GLN A 489 -19.60 -7.98 37.74
C GLN A 489 -18.78 -7.47 36.55
N ASN A 490 -18.89 -8.18 35.43
CA ASN A 490 -18.39 -7.70 34.14
C ASN A 490 -19.38 -6.67 33.57
N LEU A 491 -18.88 -5.48 33.26
CA LEU A 491 -19.69 -4.32 32.92
C LEU A 491 -19.63 -3.94 31.45
N ALA A 492 -18.62 -4.39 30.68
CA ALA A 492 -18.35 -3.86 29.34
C ALA A 492 -18.22 -4.93 28.26
N VAL A 493 -18.42 -4.46 27.04
CA VAL A 493 -18.15 -5.18 25.80
C VAL A 493 -16.95 -4.52 25.09
N SER A 494 -16.18 -5.33 24.35
CA SER A 494 -14.99 -4.87 23.63
C SER A 494 -14.84 -5.56 22.29
N MET A 495 -13.95 -5.00 21.47
CA MET A 495 -13.54 -5.57 20.20
C MET A 495 -12.35 -6.53 20.36
N PRO A 496 -12.29 -7.61 19.57
CA PRO A 496 -11.11 -8.48 19.53
C PRO A 496 -9.94 -7.76 18.85
N LEU A 497 -8.72 -7.98 19.35
CA LEU A 497 -7.47 -7.55 18.73
C LEU A 497 -6.55 -8.74 18.47
N THR A 498 -5.73 -8.69 17.43
CA THR A 498 -4.75 -9.75 17.14
C THR A 498 -3.36 -9.31 17.60
N VAL A 499 -2.76 -10.08 18.49
CA VAL A 499 -1.44 -9.81 19.07
C VAL A 499 -0.42 -10.82 18.53
N ASN A 500 0.67 -10.32 17.94
CA ASN A 500 1.76 -11.10 17.36
C ASN A 500 3.11 -10.69 17.94
N ASP A 501 4.01 -11.65 18.07
CA ASP A 501 5.43 -11.40 18.31
C ASP A 501 6.18 -11.74 17.04
N TYR A 502 6.25 -10.77 16.14
CA TYR A 502 6.77 -11.01 14.79
C TYR A 502 8.23 -11.45 14.81
N GLU A 503 9.05 -10.91 15.71
CA GLU A 503 10.46 -11.29 15.81
C GLU A 503 10.63 -12.73 16.29
N ASN A 504 9.95 -13.10 17.39
CA ASN A 504 10.04 -14.47 17.88
C ASN A 504 9.41 -15.47 16.90
N ASN A 505 8.29 -15.10 16.27
CA ASN A 505 7.66 -15.94 15.25
C ASN A 505 8.60 -16.13 14.05
N LEU A 506 9.24 -15.05 13.57
CA LEU A 506 10.19 -15.12 12.47
C LEU A 506 11.37 -16.03 12.82
N LYS A 507 11.96 -15.84 14.01
CA LYS A 507 13.06 -16.68 14.50
C LYS A 507 12.67 -18.16 14.57
N ASN A 508 11.50 -18.45 15.15
CA ASN A 508 11.01 -19.81 15.32
C ASN A 508 10.68 -20.48 13.97
N GLN A 509 10.00 -19.76 13.07
CA GLN A 509 9.67 -20.28 11.73
C GLN A 509 10.93 -20.49 10.89
N LEU A 510 11.87 -19.56 10.92
CA LEU A 510 13.15 -19.69 10.22
C LEU A 510 13.93 -20.90 10.74
N GLN A 511 14.02 -21.06 12.06
CA GLN A 511 14.68 -22.21 12.67
C GLN A 511 14.00 -23.52 12.28
N THR A 512 12.67 -23.58 12.36
CA THR A 512 11.88 -24.77 12.00
C THR A 512 12.08 -25.13 10.53
N LEU A 513 12.02 -24.14 9.63
CA LEU A 513 12.18 -24.37 8.20
C LEU A 513 13.62 -24.79 7.84
N ASN A 514 14.64 -24.21 8.48
CA ASN A 514 16.02 -24.64 8.32
C ASN A 514 16.25 -26.08 8.81
N GLN A 515 15.59 -26.49 9.90
CA GLN A 515 15.63 -27.88 10.37
C GLN A 515 14.96 -28.84 9.36
N LYS A 516 13.79 -28.48 8.82
CA LYS A 516 13.12 -29.25 7.76
C LYS A 516 14.01 -29.39 6.53
N LEU A 517 14.60 -28.29 6.06
CA LEU A 517 15.50 -28.28 4.91
C LEU A 517 16.75 -29.13 5.15
N SER A 518 17.35 -29.06 6.35
CA SER A 518 18.50 -29.90 6.72
C SER A 518 18.15 -31.39 6.66
N LEU A 519 17.01 -31.79 7.25
CA LEU A 519 16.57 -33.19 7.24
C LEU A 519 16.24 -33.68 5.82
N PHE A 520 15.61 -32.82 5.02
CA PHE A 520 15.34 -33.08 3.62
C PHE A 520 16.64 -33.33 2.84
N ASN A 521 17.63 -32.45 2.99
CA ASN A 521 18.94 -32.59 2.35
C ASN A 521 19.68 -33.87 2.78
N ASP A 522 19.65 -34.18 4.08
CA ASP A 522 20.25 -35.41 4.62
C ASP A 522 19.59 -36.67 4.04
N THR A 523 18.27 -36.63 3.83
CA THR A 523 17.52 -37.74 3.23
C THR A 523 17.87 -37.86 1.75
N LEU A 524 17.81 -36.75 1.00
CA LEU A 524 18.10 -36.72 -0.43
C LEU A 524 19.54 -37.19 -0.73
N SER A 525 20.51 -36.82 0.11
CA SER A 525 21.91 -37.26 -0.02
C SER A 525 22.11 -38.78 0.06
N LYS A 526 21.19 -39.49 0.72
CA LYS A 526 21.21 -40.96 0.85
C LYS A 526 20.51 -41.66 -0.32
N HIS A 527 19.82 -40.91 -1.18
CA HIS A 527 19.07 -41.41 -2.33
C HIS A 527 19.44 -40.65 -3.61
N PRO A 528 20.65 -40.86 -4.18
CA PRO A 528 21.16 -40.05 -5.30
C PRO A 528 20.26 -40.03 -6.53
N LEU A 529 19.56 -41.13 -6.84
CA LEU A 529 18.62 -41.20 -7.97
C LEU A 529 17.42 -40.25 -7.80
N LEU A 530 17.01 -39.97 -6.56
CA LEU A 530 15.91 -39.05 -6.28
C LEU A 530 16.37 -37.60 -6.35
N ALA A 531 17.67 -37.34 -6.17
CA ALA A 531 18.25 -36.01 -6.30
C ALA A 531 18.18 -35.46 -7.73
N ASP A 532 17.91 -36.31 -8.73
CA ASP A 532 17.70 -35.90 -10.12
C ASP A 532 16.28 -35.37 -10.37
N ASP A 533 15.35 -35.53 -9.42
CA ASP A 533 13.98 -35.02 -9.57
C ASP A 533 13.94 -33.48 -9.60
N ALA A 534 13.45 -32.93 -10.71
CA ALA A 534 13.44 -31.50 -10.95
C ALA A 534 12.53 -30.74 -9.96
N GLN A 535 11.45 -31.35 -9.49
CA GLN A 535 10.55 -30.70 -8.53
C GLN A 535 11.20 -30.61 -7.14
N LEU A 536 11.89 -31.67 -6.71
CA LEU A 536 12.66 -31.66 -5.46
C LEU A 536 13.77 -30.61 -5.51
N ASN A 537 14.55 -30.56 -6.59
CA ASN A 537 15.62 -29.57 -6.79
C ASN A 537 15.08 -28.13 -6.78
N LEU A 538 13.99 -27.86 -7.50
CA LEU A 538 13.35 -26.55 -7.51
C LEU A 538 12.91 -26.13 -6.10
N SER A 539 12.22 -27.03 -5.40
CA SER A 539 11.68 -26.78 -4.06
C SER A 539 12.79 -26.50 -3.06
N GLN A 540 13.84 -27.33 -3.06
CA GLN A 540 15.02 -27.16 -2.21
C GLN A 540 15.67 -25.79 -2.43
N HIS A 541 15.87 -25.39 -3.68
CA HIS A 541 16.55 -24.16 -4.02
C HIS A 541 15.72 -22.91 -3.71
N ILE A 542 14.39 -22.97 -3.91
CA ILE A 542 13.46 -21.93 -3.47
C ILE A 542 13.57 -21.77 -1.95
N VAL A 543 13.40 -22.85 -1.19
CA VAL A 543 13.40 -22.78 0.28
C VAL A 543 14.73 -22.24 0.81
N ASP A 544 15.86 -22.78 0.35
CA ASP A 544 17.20 -22.33 0.75
C ASP A 544 17.44 -20.84 0.45
N ARG A 545 17.04 -20.37 -0.73
CA ARG A 545 17.22 -18.97 -1.14
C ARG A 545 16.37 -18.04 -0.29
N PHE A 546 15.11 -18.41 -0.01
CA PHE A 546 14.22 -17.58 0.80
C PHE A 546 14.60 -17.58 2.29
N THR A 547 15.06 -18.70 2.86
CA THR A 547 15.56 -18.70 4.25
C THR A 547 16.82 -17.85 4.40
N LYS A 548 17.78 -17.94 3.47
CA LYS A 548 18.98 -17.09 3.45
C LYS A 548 18.65 -15.61 3.30
N ARG A 549 17.73 -15.28 2.38
CA ARG A 549 17.26 -13.90 2.18
C ARG A 549 16.61 -13.34 3.44
N VAL A 550 15.72 -14.11 4.08
CA VAL A 550 15.05 -13.69 5.32
C VAL A 550 16.04 -13.52 6.47
N ALA A 551 17.03 -14.41 6.59
CA ALA A 551 18.08 -14.31 7.62
C ALA A 551 18.93 -13.03 7.53
N GLN A 552 19.10 -12.48 6.33
CA GLN A 552 19.83 -11.22 6.10
C GLN A 552 19.02 -9.96 6.45
N ASN A 553 17.74 -10.12 6.81
CA ASN A 553 16.83 -9.11 7.39
C ASN A 553 16.87 -7.71 6.75
N LYS A 554 16.54 -7.61 5.46
CA LYS A 554 16.44 -6.33 4.73
C LYS A 554 15.00 -5.86 4.48
N GLN A 555 14.00 -6.61 4.94
CA GLN A 555 12.57 -6.36 4.64
C GLN A 555 11.75 -6.32 5.94
N SER A 556 10.49 -5.88 5.85
CA SER A 556 9.61 -5.81 7.03
C SER A 556 9.32 -7.20 7.60
N LEU A 557 9.19 -7.30 8.93
CA LEU A 557 8.94 -8.58 9.61
C LEU A 557 7.69 -9.32 9.08
N PRO A 558 6.54 -8.65 8.83
CA PRO A 558 5.37 -9.33 8.26
C PRO A 558 5.63 -9.91 6.87
N TRP A 559 6.37 -9.18 6.03
CA TRP A 559 6.74 -9.66 4.69
C TRP A 559 7.73 -10.82 4.75
N SER A 560 8.66 -10.80 5.70
CA SER A 560 9.59 -11.92 5.95
C SER A 560 8.84 -13.17 6.43
N LEU A 561 7.84 -13.02 7.30
CA LEU A 561 7.00 -14.13 7.76
C LEU A 561 6.14 -14.73 6.64
N LEU A 562 5.57 -13.90 5.77
CA LEU A 562 4.85 -14.40 4.60
C LEU A 562 5.76 -15.25 3.70
N GLN A 563 6.98 -14.77 3.43
CA GLN A 563 7.96 -15.55 2.65
C GLN A 563 8.30 -16.89 3.31
N LEU A 564 8.48 -16.92 4.64
CA LEU A 564 8.72 -18.19 5.36
C LEU A 564 7.50 -19.11 5.35
N HIS A 565 6.29 -18.57 5.40
CA HIS A 565 5.06 -19.34 5.30
C HIS A 565 4.95 -20.03 3.93
N GLU A 566 5.10 -19.27 2.84
CA GLU A 566 5.10 -19.81 1.48
C GLU A 566 6.23 -20.84 1.28
N ALA A 567 7.44 -20.54 1.76
CA ALA A 567 8.55 -21.48 1.70
C ALA A 567 8.29 -22.75 2.54
N SER A 568 7.56 -22.67 3.66
CA SER A 568 7.15 -23.86 4.40
C SER A 568 6.16 -24.71 3.61
N ILE A 569 5.22 -24.11 2.87
CA ILE A 569 4.28 -24.86 2.01
C ILE A 569 5.06 -25.60 0.93
N VAL A 570 6.00 -24.92 0.25
CA VAL A 570 6.88 -25.55 -0.75
C VAL A 570 7.70 -26.69 -0.13
N MET A 571 8.24 -26.49 1.08
CA MET A 571 9.00 -27.52 1.79
C MET A 571 8.13 -28.73 2.18
N ASP A 572 6.88 -28.50 2.60
CA ASP A 572 5.95 -29.59 2.94
C ASP A 572 5.60 -30.42 1.70
N GLN A 573 5.31 -29.76 0.57
CA GLN A 573 5.12 -30.42 -0.73
C GLN A 573 6.36 -31.19 -1.20
N ALA A 574 7.56 -30.64 -1.00
CA ALA A 574 8.80 -31.34 -1.32
C ALA A 574 9.00 -32.60 -0.49
N ASN A 575 8.68 -32.56 0.81
CA ASN A 575 8.75 -33.73 1.67
C ASN A 575 7.72 -34.80 1.26
N GLU A 576 6.51 -34.39 0.87
CA GLU A 576 5.50 -35.32 0.33
C GLU A 576 5.97 -35.98 -0.97
N ARG A 577 6.53 -35.20 -1.91
CA ARG A 577 7.11 -35.71 -3.16
C ARG A 577 8.29 -36.66 -2.90
N LEU A 578 9.18 -36.32 -1.96
CA LEU A 578 10.32 -37.16 -1.60
C LEU A 578 9.85 -38.49 -1.01
N ALA A 579 8.88 -38.47 -0.09
CA ALA A 579 8.31 -39.70 0.48
C ALA A 579 7.67 -40.58 -0.60
N TYR A 580 6.91 -39.98 -1.53
CA TYR A 580 6.33 -40.72 -2.66
C TYR A 580 7.40 -41.38 -3.55
N LEU A 581 8.48 -40.65 -3.87
CA LEU A 581 9.57 -41.13 -4.71
C LEU A 581 10.43 -42.23 -4.06
N GLN A 582 10.49 -42.28 -2.73
CA GLN A 582 11.13 -43.39 -2.03
C GLN A 582 10.43 -44.72 -2.29
N ASP A 583 9.10 -44.69 -2.46
CA ASP A 583 8.30 -45.87 -2.82
C ASP A 583 8.20 -46.08 -4.35
N HIS A 584 8.42 -45.03 -5.15
CA HIS A 584 8.26 -45.02 -6.62
C HIS A 584 9.45 -44.34 -7.32
N PRO A 585 10.67 -44.93 -7.26
CA PRO A 585 11.87 -44.31 -7.82
C PRO A 585 11.84 -44.17 -9.35
N ASP A 586 10.98 -44.93 -10.03
CA ASP A 586 10.72 -44.84 -11.48
C ASP A 586 9.89 -43.59 -11.86
N ALA A 587 9.22 -42.95 -10.89
CA ALA A 587 8.45 -41.74 -11.10
C ALA A 587 9.29 -40.45 -11.02
N VAL A 588 10.62 -40.55 -10.88
CA VAL A 588 11.54 -39.40 -10.91
C VAL A 588 11.35 -38.62 -12.21
N PHE A 589 11.09 -37.31 -12.08
CA PHE A 589 10.91 -36.44 -13.23
C PHE A 589 12.16 -35.58 -13.43
N THR A 590 12.85 -35.77 -14.54
CA THR A 590 13.95 -34.90 -14.96
C THR A 590 13.42 -33.86 -15.93
N MET A 591 13.81 -32.60 -15.73
CA MET A 591 13.48 -31.53 -16.67
C MET A 591 14.46 -31.54 -17.83
N ASP A 592 13.93 -31.70 -19.04
CA ASP A 592 14.72 -31.61 -20.27
C ASP A 592 15.05 -30.13 -20.56
N ILE A 593 16.29 -29.72 -20.26
CA ILE A 593 16.76 -28.34 -20.49
C ILE A 593 17.17 -28.22 -21.96
N PRO A 594 16.56 -27.31 -22.75
CA PRO A 594 16.91 -27.11 -24.15
C PRO A 594 18.32 -26.52 -24.33
N LYS A 595 19.33 -27.39 -24.44
CA LYS A 595 20.75 -27.00 -24.61
C LYS A 595 21.15 -26.80 -26.07
N GLY A 596 20.41 -27.41 -26.99
CA GLY A 596 20.67 -27.43 -28.41
C GLY A 596 20.35 -26.11 -29.13
N VAL A 597 20.34 -26.18 -30.45
CA VAL A 597 19.94 -25.04 -31.30
C VAL A 597 18.41 -24.96 -31.31
N ILE A 598 17.88 -23.77 -31.06
CA ILE A 598 16.44 -23.53 -31.13
C ILE A 598 16.07 -23.12 -32.56
N THR A 599 15.14 -23.84 -33.16
CA THR A 599 14.55 -23.55 -34.46
C THR A 599 13.04 -23.32 -34.32
N HIS A 600 12.36 -22.92 -35.39
CA HIS A 600 10.91 -22.76 -35.41
C HIS A 600 10.30 -23.50 -36.60
N ARG A 601 9.17 -24.15 -36.39
CA ARG A 601 8.38 -24.84 -37.42
C ARG A 601 6.93 -24.94 -36.94
N ASP A 602 5.99 -24.58 -37.82
CA ASP A 602 4.53 -24.68 -37.58
C ASP A 602 4.06 -24.00 -36.28
N GLY A 603 4.62 -22.83 -35.97
CA GLY A 603 4.24 -22.05 -34.77
C GLY A 603 4.80 -22.60 -33.45
N LEU A 604 5.67 -23.62 -33.49
CA LEU A 604 6.36 -24.17 -32.33
C LEU A 604 7.87 -23.89 -32.40
N LEU A 605 8.48 -23.76 -31.22
CA LEU A 605 9.93 -23.80 -31.06
C LEU A 605 10.38 -25.25 -30.93
N TRP A 606 11.52 -25.58 -31.54
CA TRP A 606 12.09 -26.93 -31.54
C TRP A 606 13.55 -26.87 -31.09
N ASN A 607 13.90 -27.73 -30.14
CA ASN A 607 15.28 -27.95 -29.69
C ASN A 607 15.91 -29.05 -30.53
N GLN A 608 17.00 -28.74 -31.21
CA GLN A 608 17.84 -29.70 -31.92
C GLN A 608 19.12 -29.96 -31.13
N ASP A 609 19.22 -31.14 -30.53
CA ASP A 609 20.37 -31.54 -29.69
C ASP A 609 20.77 -32.99 -30.00
N ASN A 610 22.06 -33.23 -30.22
CA ASN A 610 22.65 -34.55 -30.54
C ASN A 610 21.94 -35.35 -31.66
N GLY A 611 21.37 -34.66 -32.65
CA GLY A 611 20.66 -35.31 -33.77
C GLY A 611 19.20 -35.67 -33.47
N GLU A 612 18.71 -35.37 -32.26
CA GLU A 612 17.29 -35.44 -31.91
C GLU A 612 16.63 -34.06 -32.01
N GLU A 613 15.35 -34.05 -32.37
CA GLU A 613 14.54 -32.83 -32.47
C GLU A 613 13.28 -32.98 -31.61
N ARG A 614 13.06 -32.04 -30.68
CA ARG A 614 11.93 -32.07 -29.72
C ARG A 614 11.28 -30.69 -29.58
N PRO A 615 9.96 -30.58 -29.34
CA PRO A 615 9.34 -29.30 -29.02
C PRO A 615 9.97 -28.66 -27.77
N ALA A 616 10.19 -27.34 -27.80
CA ALA A 616 10.81 -26.58 -26.73
C ALA A 616 9.84 -25.56 -26.13
N PHE A 617 9.71 -25.58 -24.80
CA PHE A 617 9.01 -24.55 -24.03
C PHE A 617 10.02 -23.83 -23.16
N LEU A 618 10.20 -22.53 -23.40
CA LEU A 618 11.19 -21.72 -22.71
C LEU A 618 10.52 -20.85 -21.66
N TYR A 619 11.14 -20.75 -20.50
CA TYR A 619 10.67 -19.96 -19.36
C TYR A 619 11.83 -19.20 -18.73
N GLY A 620 11.58 -18.00 -18.19
CA GLY A 620 12.56 -17.32 -17.36
C GLY A 620 12.28 -15.85 -17.12
N TYR A 621 13.35 -15.07 -16.92
CA TYR A 621 13.31 -13.74 -16.31
C TYR A 621 14.05 -12.68 -17.15
N GLY A 622 13.72 -11.39 -16.98
CA GLY A 622 14.22 -10.34 -17.89
C GLY A 622 14.71 -9.01 -17.29
N HIS A 623 15.29 -8.21 -18.18
CA HIS A 623 15.70 -6.79 -18.15
C HIS A 623 16.91 -6.38 -17.28
N PHE A 624 17.07 -6.86 -16.04
CA PHE A 624 18.02 -6.22 -15.09
C PHE A 624 19.36 -6.92 -14.94
N ALA A 625 20.39 -6.21 -14.45
CA ALA A 625 21.71 -6.79 -14.17
C ALA A 625 21.67 -7.95 -13.15
N GLN A 626 20.58 -8.07 -12.39
CA GLN A 626 20.36 -9.18 -11.47
C GLN A 626 20.19 -10.52 -12.20
N VAL A 627 19.57 -10.56 -13.39
CA VAL A 627 19.40 -11.83 -14.11
C VAL A 627 20.74 -12.43 -14.54
N ILE A 628 21.74 -11.59 -14.83
CA ILE A 628 23.10 -12.03 -15.15
C ILE A 628 23.77 -12.64 -13.91
N ARG A 629 23.65 -11.97 -12.75
CA ARG A 629 24.19 -12.50 -11.48
C ARG A 629 23.56 -13.82 -11.05
N ASP A 630 22.31 -14.04 -11.46
CA ASP A 630 21.56 -15.24 -11.11
C ASP A 630 21.66 -16.36 -12.15
N LEU A 631 22.37 -16.16 -13.26
CA LEU A 631 22.59 -17.19 -14.31
C LEU A 631 22.97 -18.57 -13.74
N PRO A 632 23.90 -18.68 -12.76
CA PRO A 632 24.25 -19.98 -12.15
C PRO A 632 23.09 -20.73 -11.47
N ASN A 633 21.97 -20.05 -11.21
CA ASN A 633 20.81 -20.61 -10.53
C ASN A 633 19.60 -20.82 -11.48
N MET A 634 19.65 -20.33 -12.72
CA MET A 634 18.46 -20.28 -13.59
C MET A 634 17.88 -21.66 -13.90
N ASN A 635 18.72 -22.60 -14.31
CA ASN A 635 18.26 -23.96 -14.62
C ASN A 635 17.64 -24.67 -13.40
N THR A 636 18.18 -24.42 -12.20
CA THR A 636 17.62 -24.94 -10.95
C THR A 636 16.22 -24.38 -10.66
N LEU A 637 15.94 -23.17 -11.15
CA LEU A 637 14.63 -22.52 -11.07
C LEU A 637 13.69 -22.93 -12.23
N GLY A 638 14.10 -23.87 -13.08
CA GLY A 638 13.37 -24.22 -14.30
C GLY A 638 13.47 -23.19 -15.41
N ALA A 639 14.31 -22.15 -15.25
CA ALA A 639 14.46 -21.07 -16.21
C ALA A 639 15.54 -21.41 -17.24
N THR A 640 15.19 -21.31 -18.51
CA THR A 640 16.00 -21.69 -19.69
C THR A 640 16.22 -20.54 -20.66
N VAL A 641 15.60 -19.38 -20.40
CA VAL A 641 15.82 -18.14 -21.17
C VAL A 641 15.92 -16.93 -20.24
N ILE A 642 16.79 -15.98 -20.59
CA ILE A 642 16.79 -14.63 -20.02
C ILE A 642 16.64 -13.57 -21.10
N GLN A 643 16.10 -12.40 -20.73
CA GLN A 643 16.11 -11.23 -21.61
C GLN A 643 17.10 -10.18 -21.11
N ARG A 644 17.90 -9.63 -22.02
CA ARG A 644 18.79 -8.49 -21.75
C ARG A 644 18.57 -7.38 -22.76
N GLU A 645 18.73 -6.14 -22.33
CA GLU A 645 18.50 -4.97 -23.17
C GLU A 645 19.75 -4.11 -23.41
N ARG A 646 19.85 -3.61 -24.65
CA ARG A 646 20.79 -2.59 -25.12
C ARG A 646 20.10 -1.75 -26.18
N GLY A 647 20.50 -0.50 -26.33
CA GLY A 647 19.81 0.36 -27.28
C GLY A 647 20.70 1.44 -27.88
N PRO A 648 20.14 2.27 -28.78
CA PRO A 648 20.88 3.23 -29.60
C PRO A 648 21.76 4.24 -28.84
N ARG A 649 21.49 4.48 -27.56
CA ARG A 649 22.37 5.25 -26.65
C ARG A 649 23.79 4.68 -26.59
N ASP A 650 23.95 3.39 -26.85
CA ASP A 650 25.23 2.69 -26.84
C ASP A 650 25.96 2.74 -28.20
N ALA A 651 25.49 3.54 -29.17
CA ALA A 651 26.19 3.84 -30.42
C ALA A 651 26.53 5.33 -30.51
N GLY A 652 27.75 5.65 -30.96
CA GLY A 652 28.17 7.01 -31.28
C GLY A 652 27.62 7.54 -32.61
N PRO A 653 27.83 8.84 -32.93
CA PRO A 653 27.37 9.44 -34.19
C PRO A 653 28.05 8.86 -35.44
N ASP A 654 29.17 8.17 -35.28
CA ASP A 654 29.89 7.43 -36.33
C ASP A 654 29.49 5.94 -36.40
N GLY A 655 28.52 5.52 -35.58
CA GLY A 655 28.08 4.13 -35.47
C GLY A 655 28.99 3.23 -34.62
N LYS A 656 30.07 3.75 -34.03
CA LYS A 656 30.91 2.94 -33.14
C LYS A 656 30.16 2.60 -31.86
N LEU A 657 30.21 1.32 -31.49
CA LEU A 657 29.57 0.80 -30.29
C LEU A 657 30.40 1.11 -29.04
N THR A 658 29.73 1.38 -27.92
CA THR A 658 30.38 1.53 -26.62
C THR A 658 30.82 0.17 -26.07
N LYS A 659 31.73 0.19 -25.08
CA LYS A 659 32.05 -1.03 -24.29
C LYS A 659 30.81 -1.63 -23.61
N GLY A 660 29.85 -0.78 -23.23
CA GLY A 660 28.59 -1.20 -22.64
C GLY A 660 27.72 -2.02 -23.61
N ALA A 661 27.66 -1.62 -24.88
CA ALA A 661 27.03 -2.43 -25.93
C ALA A 661 27.74 -3.78 -26.09
N MET A 662 29.06 -3.76 -26.23
CA MET A 662 29.84 -4.99 -26.48
C MET A 662 29.80 -6.01 -25.33
N SER A 663 29.51 -5.57 -24.10
CA SER A 663 29.34 -6.48 -22.95
C SER A 663 28.18 -7.49 -23.12
N ILE A 664 27.36 -7.35 -24.17
CA ILE A 664 26.33 -8.34 -24.48
C ILE A 664 26.93 -9.68 -24.91
N LEU A 665 28.12 -9.67 -25.54
CA LEU A 665 28.84 -10.88 -25.92
C LEU A 665 29.26 -11.67 -24.67
N ASP A 666 29.84 -10.99 -23.68
CA ASP A 666 30.15 -11.61 -22.39
C ASP A 666 28.90 -12.19 -21.69
N THR A 667 27.74 -11.57 -21.91
CA THR A 667 26.47 -12.06 -21.33
C THR A 667 25.97 -13.29 -22.07
N LEU A 668 26.13 -13.34 -23.40
CA LEU A 668 25.80 -14.47 -24.24
C LEU A 668 26.68 -15.69 -23.90
N ASP A 669 27.98 -15.48 -23.70
CA ASP A 669 28.94 -16.50 -23.25
C ASP A 669 28.56 -17.03 -21.85
N GLN A 670 28.35 -16.13 -20.88
CA GLN A 670 27.91 -16.54 -19.54
C GLN A 670 26.59 -17.30 -19.57
N ALA A 671 25.63 -16.89 -20.40
CA ALA A 671 24.36 -17.58 -20.52
C ALA A 671 24.56 -18.98 -21.15
N GLN A 672 25.48 -19.13 -22.11
CA GLN A 672 25.84 -20.41 -22.72
C GLN A 672 26.47 -21.35 -21.69
N ASP A 673 27.42 -20.87 -20.89
CA ASP A 673 28.08 -21.63 -19.83
C ASP A 673 27.10 -22.16 -18.78
N ASN A 674 25.95 -21.49 -18.64
CA ASN A 674 24.88 -21.87 -17.73
C ASN A 674 23.70 -22.57 -18.43
N GLY A 675 23.77 -22.87 -19.73
CA GLY A 675 22.70 -23.57 -20.45
C GLY A 675 21.39 -22.78 -20.56
N VAL A 676 21.48 -21.46 -20.59
CA VAL A 676 20.33 -20.53 -20.64
C VAL A 676 20.41 -19.73 -21.92
N LYS A 677 19.35 -19.69 -22.72
CA LYS A 677 19.30 -18.86 -23.93
C LYS A 677 19.14 -17.37 -23.61
N LEU A 678 19.60 -16.50 -24.50
CA LEU A 678 19.44 -15.05 -24.35
C LEU A 678 18.55 -14.47 -25.44
N GLU A 679 17.54 -13.72 -25.03
CA GLU A 679 16.82 -12.78 -25.88
C GLU A 679 17.43 -11.39 -25.73
N LEU A 680 17.81 -10.75 -26.84
CA LEU A 680 18.33 -9.39 -26.83
C LEU A 680 17.24 -8.40 -27.28
N LEU A 681 16.83 -7.54 -26.36
CA LEU A 681 15.97 -6.40 -26.65
C LEU A 681 16.83 -5.22 -27.16
N LEU A 682 16.52 -4.73 -28.37
CA LEU A 682 17.24 -3.67 -29.07
C LEU A 682 16.85 -2.25 -28.62
N SER A 683 15.90 -2.12 -27.69
CA SER A 683 15.49 -0.91 -26.97
C SER A 683 15.61 0.40 -27.76
N PRO A 684 14.89 0.60 -28.88
CA PRO A 684 14.93 1.84 -29.65
C PRO A 684 14.49 3.07 -28.85
N HIS A 685 13.89 2.88 -27.67
CA HIS A 685 13.54 3.92 -26.71
C HIS A 685 14.73 4.47 -25.91
N TYR A 686 15.87 3.76 -25.85
CA TYR A 686 17.13 4.31 -25.34
C TYR A 686 17.79 5.17 -26.41
N PHE A 687 17.16 6.32 -26.69
CA PHE A 687 17.62 7.26 -27.70
C PHE A 687 18.92 7.98 -27.26
N PRO A 688 19.90 8.18 -28.17
CA PRO A 688 21.19 8.76 -27.83
C PRO A 688 21.10 10.28 -27.66
N THR A 689 21.88 10.84 -26.73
CA THR A 689 21.93 12.29 -26.51
C THR A 689 22.54 13.03 -27.69
N TRP A 690 23.55 12.46 -28.36
CA TRP A 690 24.17 13.09 -29.53
C TRP A 690 23.18 13.36 -30.66
N ALA A 691 22.16 12.51 -30.83
CA ALA A 691 21.13 12.70 -31.85
C ALA A 691 20.20 13.86 -31.50
N VAL A 692 19.94 14.07 -30.20
CA VAL A 692 19.16 15.23 -29.72
C VAL A 692 19.98 16.51 -29.83
N ASP A 693 21.28 16.44 -29.58
CA ASP A 693 22.20 17.58 -29.72
C ASP A 693 22.39 17.97 -31.20
N GLU A 694 22.37 17.00 -32.12
CA GLU A 694 22.46 17.22 -33.58
C GLU A 694 21.22 17.95 -34.12
N ASP A 695 20.01 17.53 -33.74
CA ASP A 695 18.78 18.24 -34.06
C ASP A 695 17.73 18.06 -32.94
N PRO A 696 17.53 19.08 -32.07
CA PRO A 696 16.56 18.99 -30.98
C PRO A 696 15.11 18.77 -31.43
N SER A 697 14.78 19.08 -32.70
CA SER A 697 13.44 18.86 -33.26
C SER A 697 13.12 17.39 -33.52
N VAL A 698 14.11 16.49 -33.38
CA VAL A 698 13.90 15.04 -33.35
C VAL A 698 12.98 14.61 -32.22
N MET A 699 12.92 15.36 -31.12
CA MET A 699 12.10 15.03 -29.95
C MET A 699 10.67 15.53 -30.13
N ILE A 700 9.69 14.68 -29.81
CA ILE A 700 8.27 15.07 -29.81
C ILE A 700 8.02 16.00 -28.61
N LYS A 701 7.29 17.10 -28.86
CA LYS A 701 6.90 18.08 -27.84
C LYS A 701 5.37 18.23 -27.80
N PRO A 702 4.73 18.14 -26.62
CA PRO A 702 5.31 17.76 -25.32
C PRO A 702 5.87 16.32 -25.34
N ILE A 703 6.82 16.02 -24.45
CA ILE A 703 7.45 14.70 -24.39
C ILE A 703 6.37 13.66 -24.02
N PRO A 704 6.13 12.62 -24.84
CA PRO A 704 5.13 11.62 -24.54
C PRO A 704 5.46 10.82 -23.27
N ALA A 705 4.43 10.47 -22.49
CA ALA A 705 4.53 9.51 -21.39
C ALA A 705 4.47 8.05 -21.92
N LYS A 706 5.37 7.73 -22.87
CA LYS A 706 5.52 6.45 -23.58
C LYS A 706 7.01 6.14 -23.81
N PHE A 707 7.32 4.92 -24.25
CA PHE A 707 8.70 4.50 -24.50
C PHE A 707 9.36 5.31 -25.64
N ILE A 708 8.71 5.42 -26.80
CA ILE A 708 9.22 6.21 -27.93
C ILE A 708 8.87 7.69 -27.72
N LYS A 709 9.91 8.53 -27.64
CA LYS A 709 9.80 9.97 -27.30
C LYS A 709 10.22 10.91 -28.44
N TYR A 710 10.66 10.34 -29.55
CA TYR A 710 11.17 11.05 -30.71
C TYR A 710 10.33 10.76 -31.95
N ASN A 711 10.46 11.59 -32.96
CA ASN A 711 9.81 11.41 -34.24
C ASN A 711 10.54 10.32 -35.04
N ILE A 712 9.86 9.20 -35.29
CA ILE A 712 10.40 8.03 -35.96
C ILE A 712 10.81 8.27 -37.44
N ASP A 713 10.28 9.32 -38.06
CA ASP A 713 10.56 9.69 -39.46
C ASP A 713 11.62 10.79 -39.59
N HIS A 714 12.04 11.37 -38.47
CA HIS A 714 13.10 12.36 -38.48
C HIS A 714 14.39 11.75 -39.05
N PRO A 715 15.10 12.40 -39.98
CA PRO A 715 16.33 11.85 -40.57
C PRO A 715 17.38 11.45 -39.53
N VAL A 716 17.56 12.29 -38.50
CA VAL A 716 18.46 11.99 -37.37
C VAL A 716 18.02 10.76 -36.56
N ALA A 717 16.71 10.55 -36.36
CA ALA A 717 16.22 9.32 -35.73
C ALA A 717 16.49 8.10 -36.60
N ARG A 718 16.20 8.16 -37.90
CA ARG A 718 16.49 7.07 -38.86
C ARG A 718 17.99 6.74 -38.90
N LYS A 719 18.86 7.75 -38.85
CA LYS A 719 20.32 7.61 -38.75
C LYS A 719 20.70 6.90 -37.44
N ALA A 720 20.28 7.42 -36.29
CA ALA A 720 20.66 6.88 -34.98
C ALA A 720 20.20 5.43 -34.77
N ILE A 721 18.93 5.13 -35.07
CA ILE A 721 18.41 3.75 -34.97
C ILE A 721 19.10 2.85 -35.99
N GLY A 722 19.33 3.34 -37.20
CA GLY A 722 20.02 2.59 -38.24
C GLY A 722 21.44 2.19 -37.88
N GLN A 723 22.23 3.14 -37.37
CA GLN A 723 23.60 2.92 -36.92
C GLN A 723 23.67 1.92 -35.77
N TRP A 724 22.72 1.97 -34.84
CA TRP A 724 22.62 0.98 -33.77
C TRP A 724 22.39 -0.43 -34.32
N LEU A 725 21.39 -0.61 -35.19
CA LEU A 725 21.05 -1.90 -35.78
C LEU A 725 22.22 -2.46 -36.61
N ASP A 726 22.81 -1.64 -37.49
CA ASP A 726 23.94 -2.07 -38.32
C ASP A 726 25.22 -2.31 -37.53
N GLY A 727 25.37 -1.61 -36.40
CA GLY A 727 26.49 -1.78 -35.51
C GLY A 727 26.39 -3.10 -34.74
N ILE A 728 25.28 -3.36 -34.05
CA ILE A 728 25.19 -4.46 -33.08
C ILE A 728 24.86 -5.82 -33.70
N VAL A 729 23.98 -5.86 -34.70
CA VAL A 729 23.44 -7.12 -35.24
C VAL A 729 24.55 -8.04 -35.77
N PRO A 730 25.55 -7.56 -36.55
CA PRO A 730 26.63 -8.42 -37.04
C PRO A 730 27.45 -9.11 -35.95
N PHE A 731 27.55 -8.53 -34.74
CA PHE A 731 28.33 -9.13 -33.65
C PHE A 731 27.57 -10.24 -32.91
N VAL A 732 26.24 -10.18 -32.85
CA VAL A 732 25.43 -11.10 -32.04
C VAL A 732 24.75 -12.18 -32.88
N ALA A 733 24.53 -11.92 -34.17
CA ALA A 733 23.72 -12.74 -35.08
C ALA A 733 24.10 -14.23 -35.13
N ASP A 734 25.39 -14.53 -35.04
CA ASP A 734 25.93 -15.89 -35.18
C ASP A 734 26.21 -16.56 -33.83
N HIS A 735 25.90 -15.89 -32.71
CA HIS A 735 26.13 -16.47 -31.40
C HIS A 735 25.13 -17.61 -31.13
N PRO A 736 25.57 -18.85 -30.86
CA PRO A 736 24.69 -20.03 -30.77
C PRO A 736 23.70 -19.99 -29.59
N ASN A 737 23.97 -19.13 -28.61
CA ASN A 737 23.13 -18.91 -27.45
C ASN A 737 22.13 -17.74 -27.58
N LEU A 738 22.17 -16.98 -28.68
CA LEU A 738 21.17 -15.96 -28.98
C LEU A 738 19.89 -16.66 -29.47
N LEU A 739 18.79 -16.50 -28.73
CA LEU A 739 17.48 -17.02 -29.12
C LEU A 739 16.80 -16.13 -30.16
N SER A 740 16.68 -14.85 -29.84
CA SER A 740 15.88 -13.90 -30.59
C SER A 740 16.32 -12.46 -30.35
N LEU A 741 15.90 -11.60 -31.27
CA LEU A 741 16.01 -10.15 -31.20
C LEU A 741 14.62 -9.54 -31.01
N CYS A 742 14.37 -8.99 -29.82
CA CYS A 742 13.19 -8.20 -29.56
C CYS A 742 13.43 -6.78 -30.10
N LEU A 743 12.69 -6.37 -31.13
CA LEU A 743 12.92 -5.10 -31.84
C LEU A 743 12.52 -3.90 -31.00
N ALA A 744 11.45 -4.02 -30.20
CA ALA A 744 10.95 -2.94 -29.36
C ALA A 744 10.15 -3.45 -28.15
N ASN A 745 10.28 -2.74 -27.02
CA ASN A 745 9.47 -2.94 -25.81
C ASN A 745 8.24 -2.04 -25.85
N GLU A 746 7.05 -2.63 -25.79
CA GLU A 746 5.76 -1.93 -25.67
C GLU A 746 5.68 -0.68 -26.57
N PRO A 747 5.96 -0.83 -27.88
CA PRO A 747 6.08 0.34 -28.76
C PRO A 747 4.73 1.04 -28.89
N VAL A 748 4.70 2.37 -28.71
CA VAL A 748 3.52 3.20 -28.93
C VAL A 748 3.94 4.45 -29.69
N TYR A 749 3.17 4.81 -30.72
CA TYR A 749 3.42 6.01 -31.51
C TYR A 749 2.10 6.65 -31.94
N GLU A 750 1.89 7.90 -31.55
CA GLU A 750 0.63 8.66 -31.80
C GLU A 750 0.90 9.96 -32.57
N HIS A 751 2.07 10.04 -33.22
CA HIS A 751 2.55 11.27 -33.87
C HIS A 751 2.52 11.21 -35.40
N ALA A 752 2.09 10.09 -36.00
CA ALA A 752 2.03 9.97 -37.46
C ALA A 752 1.10 11.03 -38.07
N GLY A 753 1.61 11.69 -39.11
CA GLY A 753 0.93 12.73 -39.86
C GLY A 753 0.96 14.12 -39.22
N LYS A 754 1.42 14.25 -37.96
CA LYS A 754 1.38 15.51 -37.17
C LYS A 754 2.49 16.49 -37.52
N ASP A 755 3.49 16.03 -38.25
CA ASP A 755 4.70 16.78 -38.55
C ASP A 755 5.00 16.79 -40.05
N LYS A 756 5.98 17.61 -40.45
CA LYS A 756 6.38 17.76 -41.86
C LYS A 756 6.96 16.49 -42.49
N TYR A 757 7.51 15.56 -41.71
CA TYR A 757 8.14 14.33 -42.20
C TYR A 757 7.09 13.25 -42.54
N SER A 758 5.98 13.20 -41.80
CA SER A 758 4.94 12.17 -41.96
C SER A 758 3.63 12.69 -42.57
N ARG A 759 3.44 14.02 -42.71
CA ARG A 759 2.23 14.65 -43.27
C ARG A 759 1.92 14.20 -44.71
N MET A 760 2.94 14.06 -45.55
CA MET A 760 2.75 13.60 -46.94
C MET A 760 2.25 12.15 -47.00
N ALA A 761 2.68 11.29 -46.06
CA ALA A 761 2.22 9.90 -45.99
C ALA A 761 0.73 9.82 -45.64
N PHE A 762 0.24 10.66 -44.72
CA PHE A 762 -1.19 10.74 -44.43
C PHE A 762 -2.01 11.22 -45.63
N THR A 763 -1.50 12.22 -46.35
CA THR A 763 -2.14 12.72 -47.58
C THR A 763 -2.22 11.62 -48.65
N ALA A 764 -1.16 10.82 -48.80
CA ALA A 764 -1.13 9.68 -49.71
C ALA A 764 -2.12 8.57 -49.29
N PHE A 765 -2.21 8.27 -47.99
CA PHE A 765 -3.18 7.34 -47.43
C PHE A 765 -4.63 7.74 -47.78
N LEU A 766 -4.98 9.02 -47.59
CA LEU A 766 -6.32 9.52 -47.93
C LEU A 766 -6.61 9.44 -49.44
N LYS A 767 -5.62 9.77 -50.29
CA LYS A 767 -5.72 9.62 -51.75
C LYS A 767 -5.99 8.16 -52.14
N GLN A 768 -5.26 7.21 -51.56
CA GLN A 768 -5.44 5.79 -51.82
C GLN A 768 -6.81 5.29 -51.33
N ARG A 769 -7.26 5.73 -50.16
CA ARG A 769 -8.50 5.26 -49.56
C ARG A 769 -9.75 5.78 -50.28
N TYR A 770 -9.77 7.07 -50.60
CA TYR A 770 -10.96 7.72 -51.16
C TYR A 770 -10.95 7.82 -52.68
N GLN A 771 -9.78 7.70 -53.32
CA GLN A 771 -9.55 7.78 -54.78
C GLN A 771 -9.92 9.14 -55.42
N SER A 772 -10.75 9.96 -54.78
CA SER A 772 -11.21 11.28 -55.25
C SER A 772 -11.63 12.16 -54.06
N LEU A 773 -11.45 13.49 -54.16
CA LEU A 773 -11.86 14.42 -53.11
C LEU A 773 -13.36 14.46 -52.87
N ASP A 774 -14.19 14.31 -53.90
CA ASP A 774 -15.65 14.30 -53.75
C ASP A 774 -16.12 13.19 -52.82
N ARG A 775 -15.49 12.01 -52.91
CA ARG A 775 -15.75 10.89 -51.99
C ARG A 775 -15.33 11.21 -50.57
N LEU A 776 -14.16 11.81 -50.36
CA LEU A 776 -13.71 12.21 -49.02
C LEU A 776 -14.64 13.26 -48.43
N ASN A 777 -14.89 14.35 -49.17
CA ASN A 777 -15.75 15.47 -48.76
C ASN A 777 -17.16 15.02 -48.41
N LYS A 778 -17.73 14.08 -49.18
CA LYS A 778 -19.02 13.46 -48.88
C LYS A 778 -19.01 12.69 -47.55
N ASN A 779 -17.94 11.95 -47.25
CA ASN A 779 -17.85 11.16 -46.01
C ASN A 779 -17.52 12.02 -44.78
N TYR A 780 -16.67 13.04 -44.95
CA TYR A 780 -16.25 13.92 -43.86
C TYR A 780 -17.20 15.11 -43.66
N ALA A 781 -18.20 15.30 -44.53
CA ALA A 781 -19.07 16.47 -44.56
C ALA A 781 -18.26 17.79 -44.65
N THR A 782 -17.30 17.82 -45.57
CA THR A 782 -16.35 18.91 -45.80
C THR A 782 -16.34 19.37 -47.25
N ASN A 783 -15.61 20.45 -47.56
CA ASN A 783 -15.44 20.99 -48.92
C ASN A 783 -13.97 21.33 -49.22
N TYR A 784 -13.04 20.41 -48.95
CA TYR A 784 -11.62 20.62 -49.25
C TYR A 784 -11.37 20.67 -50.76
N ALA A 785 -10.55 21.62 -51.21
CA ALA A 785 -10.21 21.79 -52.63
C ALA A 785 -9.07 20.85 -53.08
N VAL A 786 -8.21 20.47 -52.15
CA VAL A 786 -7.09 19.53 -52.36
C VAL A 786 -6.89 18.66 -51.11
N PHE A 787 -6.36 17.43 -51.26
CA PHE A 787 -6.12 16.53 -50.12
C PHE A 787 -5.18 17.14 -49.06
N ASP A 788 -4.25 17.98 -49.49
CA ASP A 788 -3.26 18.64 -48.64
C ASP A 788 -3.91 19.57 -47.60
N GLN A 789 -5.15 20.03 -47.83
CA GLN A 789 -5.93 20.85 -46.91
C GLN A 789 -6.64 20.04 -45.81
N VAL A 790 -6.73 18.71 -45.91
CA VAL A 790 -7.46 17.88 -44.94
C VAL A 790 -6.68 17.86 -43.60
N PRO A 791 -7.18 18.47 -42.52
CA PRO A 791 -6.46 18.51 -41.24
C PRO A 791 -6.37 17.11 -40.63
N LEU A 792 -5.52 16.96 -39.63
CA LEU A 792 -5.59 15.79 -38.77
C LEU A 792 -6.85 15.87 -37.91
N PRO A 793 -7.59 14.76 -37.75
CA PRO A 793 -8.77 14.72 -36.92
C PRO A 793 -8.41 14.83 -35.44
N GLU A 794 -9.29 15.47 -34.67
CA GLU A 794 -9.24 15.41 -33.20
C GLU A 794 -9.76 14.07 -32.70
N ALA A 795 -9.26 13.62 -31.55
CA ALA A 795 -9.80 12.45 -30.88
C ALA A 795 -11.26 12.68 -30.48
N CYS A 796 -12.12 11.68 -30.66
CA CYS A 796 -13.55 11.80 -30.43
C CYS A 796 -14.15 10.55 -29.78
N GLY A 797 -15.22 10.74 -29.01
CA GLY A 797 -16.01 9.68 -28.39
C GLY A 797 -17.16 9.19 -29.27
N ASP A 798 -17.98 8.28 -28.72
CA ASP A 798 -19.11 7.65 -29.43
C ASP A 798 -20.25 8.62 -29.77
N ASP A 799 -20.30 9.77 -29.10
CA ASP A 799 -21.28 10.85 -29.25
C ASP A 799 -20.94 11.85 -30.39
N ALA A 800 -19.71 11.85 -30.88
CA ALA A 800 -19.28 12.74 -31.97
C ALA A 800 -19.96 12.40 -33.31
N PRO A 801 -20.19 13.35 -34.24
CA PRO A 801 -20.80 13.06 -35.55
C PRO A 801 -20.08 11.93 -36.32
N ILE A 802 -20.83 11.13 -37.08
CA ILE A 802 -20.28 10.01 -37.87
C ILE A 802 -19.12 10.48 -38.75
N SER A 803 -19.21 11.65 -39.38
CA SER A 803 -18.15 12.22 -40.21
C SER A 803 -16.84 12.45 -39.45
N GLN A 804 -16.92 12.97 -38.21
CA GLN A 804 -15.77 13.17 -37.35
C GLN A 804 -15.18 11.82 -36.90
N ARG A 805 -16.03 10.87 -36.51
CA ARG A 805 -15.58 9.51 -36.12
C ARG A 805 -14.92 8.77 -37.28
N LEU A 806 -15.43 8.92 -38.50
CA LEU A 806 -14.81 8.36 -39.71
C LEU A 806 -13.44 8.98 -39.97
N ALA A 807 -13.31 10.30 -39.86
CA ALA A 807 -12.03 10.97 -40.02
C ALA A 807 -11.01 10.51 -38.98
N TYR A 808 -11.41 10.43 -37.71
CA TYR A 808 -10.57 9.92 -36.64
C TYR A 808 -10.17 8.46 -36.84
N TYR A 809 -11.11 7.59 -37.22
CA TYR A 809 -10.83 6.19 -37.55
C TYR A 809 -9.81 6.05 -38.69
N ASP A 810 -9.92 6.87 -39.73
CA ASP A 810 -8.98 6.87 -40.84
C ASP A 810 -7.57 7.27 -40.41
N TRP A 811 -7.44 8.26 -39.54
CA TRP A 811 -6.13 8.58 -38.93
C TRP A 811 -5.60 7.44 -38.07
N VAL A 812 -6.44 6.78 -37.27
CA VAL A 812 -6.06 5.62 -36.47
C VAL A 812 -5.49 4.51 -37.36
N ARG A 813 -6.19 4.14 -38.44
CA ARG A 813 -5.72 3.11 -39.39
C ARG A 813 -4.45 3.52 -40.12
N PHE A 814 -4.33 4.79 -40.51
CA PHE A 814 -3.09 5.33 -41.06
C PHE A 814 -1.94 5.20 -40.07
N ASN A 815 -2.13 5.63 -38.82
CA ASN A 815 -1.10 5.59 -37.78
C ASN A 815 -0.65 4.14 -37.51
N GLN A 816 -1.60 3.20 -37.47
CA GLN A 816 -1.30 1.76 -37.33
C GLN A 816 -0.44 1.23 -38.47
N GLN A 817 -0.83 1.49 -39.72
CA GLN A 817 -0.04 1.07 -40.87
C GLN A 817 1.34 1.75 -40.91
N HIS A 818 1.38 3.05 -40.62
CA HIS A 818 2.61 3.85 -40.66
C HIS A 818 3.61 3.38 -39.61
N PHE A 819 3.13 3.08 -38.40
CA PHE A 819 3.99 2.58 -37.34
C PHE A 819 4.44 1.14 -37.58
N ALA A 820 3.56 0.27 -38.09
CA ALA A 820 3.93 -1.07 -38.56
C ALA A 820 5.03 -1.01 -39.64
N ASN A 821 4.95 -0.05 -40.58
CA ASN A 821 6.00 0.13 -41.60
C ASN A 821 7.35 0.53 -40.99
N TRP A 822 7.37 1.33 -39.93
CA TRP A 822 8.61 1.65 -39.21
C TRP A 822 9.21 0.42 -38.51
N LEU A 823 8.37 -0.41 -37.89
CA LEU A 823 8.78 -1.68 -37.29
C LEU A 823 9.30 -2.66 -38.36
N ASN A 824 8.64 -2.72 -39.52
CA ASN A 824 9.11 -3.51 -40.67
C ASN A 824 10.44 -3.01 -41.21
N TRP A 825 10.69 -1.71 -41.22
CA TRP A 825 11.98 -1.15 -41.57
C TRP A 825 13.09 -1.62 -40.60
N MET A 826 12.82 -1.65 -39.29
CA MET A 826 13.77 -2.22 -38.33
C MET A 826 14.01 -3.71 -38.58
N HIS A 827 12.94 -4.50 -38.74
CA HIS A 827 13.01 -5.92 -39.04
C HIS A 827 13.83 -6.19 -40.32
N THR A 828 13.50 -5.52 -41.42
CA THR A 828 14.19 -5.67 -42.71
C THR A 828 15.67 -5.33 -42.59
N ARG A 829 16.02 -4.29 -41.81
CA ARG A 829 17.42 -3.92 -41.59
C ARG A 829 18.17 -5.00 -40.80
N VAL A 830 17.58 -5.55 -39.75
CA VAL A 830 18.14 -6.72 -39.04
C VAL A 830 18.33 -7.89 -40.01
N LYS A 831 17.31 -8.20 -40.82
CA LYS A 831 17.33 -9.31 -41.78
C LYS A 831 18.32 -9.12 -42.93
N SER A 832 18.71 -7.88 -43.23
CA SER A 832 19.76 -7.60 -44.23
C SER A 832 21.16 -8.03 -43.79
N HIS A 833 21.40 -8.17 -42.48
CA HIS A 833 22.66 -8.68 -41.92
C HIS A 833 22.61 -10.20 -41.71
N THR A 834 21.46 -10.75 -41.34
CA THR A 834 21.33 -12.18 -41.01
C THR A 834 19.87 -12.65 -41.06
N THR A 835 19.65 -13.91 -41.43
CA THR A 835 18.33 -14.56 -41.31
C THR A 835 18.22 -15.47 -40.09
N LYS A 836 19.31 -15.68 -39.33
CA LYS A 836 19.39 -16.70 -38.27
C LYS A 836 18.56 -16.39 -37.03
N PRO A 837 18.74 -15.25 -36.32
CA PRO A 837 17.95 -14.99 -35.13
C PRO A 837 16.50 -14.69 -35.49
N LEU A 838 15.59 -15.23 -34.67
CA LEU A 838 14.18 -14.90 -34.73
C LEU A 838 13.98 -13.47 -34.24
N THR A 839 13.09 -12.73 -34.88
CA THR A 839 12.71 -11.38 -34.49
C THR A 839 11.30 -11.40 -33.93
N HIS A 840 11.03 -10.48 -33.00
CA HIS A 840 9.70 -10.23 -32.47
C HIS A 840 9.62 -8.84 -31.86
N ILE A 841 8.43 -8.45 -31.45
CA ILE A 841 8.16 -7.18 -30.77
C ILE A 841 7.37 -7.53 -29.52
N LYS A 842 7.67 -6.90 -28.38
CA LYS A 842 6.91 -7.10 -27.14
C LYS A 842 5.66 -6.21 -27.16
N GLN A 843 4.62 -6.69 -27.84
CA GLN A 843 3.36 -5.99 -28.00
C GLN A 843 2.53 -6.02 -26.70
N MET A 844 1.80 -4.94 -26.45
CA MET A 844 0.91 -4.85 -25.29
C MET A 844 -0.37 -5.66 -25.49
N ALA A 845 -0.88 -6.30 -24.43
CA ALA A 845 -2.16 -7.01 -24.42
C ALA A 845 -3.42 -6.14 -24.52
N ASP A 846 -3.27 -4.88 -24.93
CA ASP A 846 -4.37 -3.91 -25.07
C ASP A 846 -5.26 -4.15 -26.30
N ILE A 847 -5.13 -5.31 -26.95
CA ILE A 847 -5.78 -5.65 -28.23
C ILE A 847 -7.31 -5.65 -28.15
N TYR A 848 -7.85 -5.88 -26.94
CA TYR A 848 -9.30 -5.85 -26.67
C TYR A 848 -9.78 -4.50 -26.11
N ASN A 849 -8.87 -3.56 -25.82
CA ASN A 849 -9.20 -2.27 -25.25
C ASN A 849 -9.40 -1.21 -26.33
N ARG A 850 -10.66 -0.91 -26.67
CA ARG A 850 -10.98 0.07 -27.72
C ARG A 850 -10.46 1.49 -27.45
N SER A 851 -10.13 1.82 -26.20
CA SER A 851 -9.55 3.13 -25.85
C SER A 851 -8.09 3.30 -26.27
N THR A 852 -7.42 2.24 -26.73
CA THR A 852 -5.97 2.26 -27.06
C THR A 852 -5.70 2.24 -28.56
N PHE A 853 -6.73 2.22 -29.42
CA PHE A 853 -6.55 2.10 -30.87
C PHE A 853 -5.67 3.21 -31.47
N SER A 854 -5.67 4.41 -30.90
CA SER A 854 -4.83 5.53 -31.36
C SER A 854 -3.33 5.30 -31.24
N ARG A 855 -2.88 4.31 -30.44
CA ARG A 855 -1.47 4.07 -30.11
C ARG A 855 -0.59 3.62 -31.28
N GLY A 856 -1.18 3.34 -32.44
CA GLY A 856 -0.48 2.92 -33.65
C GLY A 856 -0.09 1.45 -33.66
N THR A 857 -0.38 0.68 -32.62
CA THR A 857 -0.14 -0.75 -32.58
C THR A 857 -1.33 -1.52 -33.12
N ASP A 858 -1.12 -2.29 -34.17
CA ASP A 858 -2.06 -3.27 -34.70
C ASP A 858 -1.40 -4.66 -34.62
N PRO A 859 -1.92 -5.59 -33.79
CA PRO A 859 -1.29 -6.88 -33.54
C PRO A 859 -1.17 -7.76 -34.77
N GLU A 860 -2.15 -7.70 -35.69
CA GLU A 860 -2.14 -8.49 -36.92
C GLU A 860 -1.05 -7.95 -37.85
N MET A 861 -0.98 -6.63 -38.05
CA MET A 861 0.06 -6.02 -38.87
C MET A 861 1.46 -6.28 -38.32
N ILE A 862 1.65 -6.19 -37.00
CA ILE A 862 2.96 -6.39 -36.39
C ILE A 862 3.35 -7.87 -36.41
N SER A 863 2.43 -8.79 -36.14
CA SER A 863 2.72 -10.23 -36.18
C SER A 863 3.03 -10.74 -37.59
N ASN A 864 2.52 -10.07 -38.64
CA ASN A 864 2.88 -10.36 -40.03
C ASN A 864 4.30 -9.89 -40.42
N ILE A 865 4.95 -9.07 -39.60
CA ILE A 865 6.30 -8.54 -39.86
C ILE A 865 7.39 -9.45 -39.27
N THR A 866 7.16 -10.00 -38.07
CA THR A 866 8.20 -10.66 -37.27
C THR A 866 8.11 -12.19 -37.33
N ASP A 867 9.21 -12.88 -37.00
CA ASP A 867 9.25 -14.35 -37.03
C ASP A 867 8.44 -14.99 -35.89
N LEU A 868 8.31 -14.29 -34.75
CA LEU A 868 7.47 -14.70 -33.61
C LEU A 868 6.46 -13.61 -33.23
N ALA A 869 5.27 -14.04 -32.78
CA ALA A 869 4.23 -13.17 -32.25
C ALA A 869 4.49 -12.80 -30.77
N GLY A 870 5.48 -11.94 -30.54
CA GLY A 870 5.84 -11.49 -29.18
C GLY A 870 4.76 -10.61 -28.53
N ASN A 871 4.59 -10.76 -27.21
CA ASN A 871 3.67 -9.94 -26.40
C ASN A 871 4.10 -9.91 -24.92
N ASP A 872 3.46 -9.07 -24.11
CA ASP A 872 3.61 -9.00 -22.65
C ASP A 872 2.30 -9.26 -21.89
N CYS A 873 1.47 -10.19 -22.40
CA CYS A 873 0.19 -10.51 -21.81
C CYS A 873 0.29 -10.82 -20.31
N TRP A 874 -0.58 -10.17 -19.54
CA TRP A 874 -0.77 -10.42 -18.12
C TRP A 874 -2.00 -11.29 -17.90
N ALA A 875 -1.98 -12.10 -16.84
CA ALA A 875 -3.16 -12.79 -16.33
C ALA A 875 -3.33 -12.40 -14.85
N TYR A 876 -4.51 -11.91 -14.48
CA TYR A 876 -4.82 -11.63 -13.07
C TYR A 876 -5.59 -12.81 -12.47
N PRO A 877 -5.06 -13.49 -11.44
CA PRO A 877 -5.86 -14.43 -10.68
C PRO A 877 -6.92 -13.63 -9.90
N SER A 878 -8.20 -13.75 -10.29
CA SER A 878 -9.31 -13.27 -9.48
C SER A 878 -9.63 -14.30 -8.39
N PRO A 879 -10.05 -13.89 -7.17
CA PRO A 879 -10.41 -14.83 -6.09
C PRO A 879 -11.51 -15.85 -6.43
N GLY A 880 -12.17 -15.71 -7.59
CA GLY A 880 -13.20 -16.63 -8.11
C GLY A 880 -12.75 -17.56 -9.23
N GLY A 881 -11.45 -17.63 -9.56
CA GLY A 881 -10.92 -18.55 -10.57
C GLY A 881 -11.34 -18.28 -12.02
N THR A 882 -11.94 -17.12 -12.29
CA THR A 882 -12.16 -16.65 -13.66
C THR A 882 -10.94 -15.87 -14.11
N TRP A 883 -10.25 -16.42 -15.10
CA TRP A 883 -9.14 -15.78 -15.80
C TRP A 883 -9.70 -14.60 -16.59
N CYS A 884 -9.16 -13.39 -16.35
CA CYS A 884 -9.42 -12.20 -17.16
C CYS A 884 -8.15 -11.83 -17.92
#